data_AF-V5FWM7-F1
#
_entry.id   AF-V5FWM7-F1
#
_cell.length_a   1.000
_cell.length_b   1.000
_cell.length_c   1.000
_cell.angle_alpha   90.00
_cell.angle_beta   90.00
_cell.angle_gamma   90.00
#
_symmetry.space_group_name_H-M   'P 1'
#
loop_
_entity.id
_entity.type
_entity.pdbx_description
1 polymer ?
#
loop_
_entity_poly.entity_id
_entity_poly.type
_entity_poly.pdbx_seq_one_letter_code
_entity_poly.pdbx_strand_id
1 'polypeptide(L)'
;MTKTVSAEFEDLKPIPQSQLDTRSDADLISSLLSYHPVTSERNVWAFWDKGFQAMPPWTQRNVLGWIRRLGPSWAVRVLDSVSDSPNNVYRYAESADFPAAFNERRLNGKGAGQHSADFVRLAVLYRYGGVYMDVSTILLRNLEDFCWSALEDPISPYEVAGFAFQCRKDWGQIINCFIASRKQNPFIYRCSLTAVKHYRRNLGHQVFLKLWEGRTDAVGIHRHPLVHHLGLLAADDPNFGNNPNWEGFTDYAAQILAYERVRLTREPGKDGFDGPAYFRNHFFLLDGWEELCRGQEKFDGLQILKLLLLPRHNVSNSEEHGSLIGKASWGFDGSHPADYVEKQKIARDFVDDLLANSCVCKFSQGFLEPGMPPGIAAYWNRPELEDADSRPGTWGEYLRYGSVHLEPTSEERKHLKPLPIPQNTGEVHNVGLFEALSYELSGSLLNGGNISLEQLWNSILLAIYGGSTLIASPICGWIADRHGTRRGPLLVGLGCLGAATLLLHLGGTLQTLIFGRLFQGISAALVYSAGLALLGDAVGRESVGESMGYVTLSITTAMFIGPTLGGVLFDAGGERAVFGFAYSVIALDITLRLAVVEEQADSAPRLVDAGDGRQYGSVSGSTASDSAPLLRETSSNDDNPHTTPGNKRSAIFALLGNPRIVAALMGWMAVGAFLYSFDAVLPIYVHNEFGWSTTGVGLIFLPLMIPNIAGPLYGRLVDSSKHGPRLFSTIGFLMNAPPLILLRLVQADMPSASWVLSALLLCIGIGLAILGPCFMAEVFSAVTDMEEASSESGETKSMMAQAYGLYNSALALGQLLGPLAAGPLLSAFGWKVLTTGFGVFSGICGVLMALFLGGFIRTAIHREHRSVDES
;
A
#
# COMPACT_ATOMS: atom_id res chain seq x y z
N MET A 1 -60.23 -0.49 17.68
CA MET A 1 -61.66 -0.88 17.53
C MET A 1 -61.80 -2.38 17.74
N THR A 2 -62.89 -2.87 18.37
CA THR A 2 -63.16 -4.31 18.56
C THR A 2 -64.46 -4.73 17.88
N LYS A 3 -64.46 -4.77 16.54
CA LYS A 3 -65.51 -5.38 15.72
C LYS A 3 -64.89 -6.05 14.49
N THR A 4 -65.15 -7.35 14.32
CA THR A 4 -65.10 -8.12 13.06
C THR A 4 -64.04 -7.71 12.02
N VAL A 5 -62.80 -8.19 12.22
CA VAL A 5 -61.84 -8.36 11.12
C VAL A 5 -62.23 -9.63 10.36
N SER A 6 -63.10 -9.49 9.37
CA SER A 6 -63.55 -10.61 8.52
C SER A 6 -63.99 -10.11 7.14
N ALA A 7 -63.33 -10.60 6.08
CA ALA A 7 -63.64 -10.36 4.67
C ALA A 7 -63.35 -8.96 4.07
N GLU A 8 -62.38 -8.19 4.61
CA GLU A 8 -61.88 -6.95 3.96
C GLU A 8 -60.52 -7.10 3.24
N PHE A 9 -59.71 -8.13 3.54
CA PHE A 9 -58.33 -8.27 3.06
C PHE A 9 -58.07 -9.69 2.53
N GLU A 10 -57.45 -9.83 1.36
CA GLU A 10 -57.04 -11.11 0.78
C GLU A 10 -55.60 -11.49 1.21
N ASP A 11 -54.72 -10.50 1.34
CA ASP A 11 -53.29 -10.69 1.64
C ASP A 11 -52.90 -10.61 3.12
N LEU A 12 -53.83 -10.22 4.03
CA LEU A 12 -53.53 -9.98 5.45
C LEU A 12 -54.50 -10.73 6.39
N LYS A 13 -53.98 -11.31 7.48
CA LYS A 13 -54.72 -12.02 8.53
C LYS A 13 -54.33 -11.53 9.94
N PRO A 14 -55.24 -11.60 10.93
CA PRO A 14 -54.97 -11.12 12.29
C PRO A 14 -54.10 -12.10 13.09
N ILE A 15 -53.06 -11.56 13.75
CA ILE A 15 -52.15 -12.31 14.63
C ILE A 15 -52.90 -12.71 15.93
N PRO A 16 -52.80 -13.96 16.40
CA PRO A 16 -53.38 -14.39 17.67
C PRO A 16 -52.86 -13.58 18.87
N GLN A 17 -53.77 -13.11 19.74
CA GLN A 17 -53.39 -12.34 20.95
C GLN A 17 -52.45 -13.09 21.91
N SER A 18 -52.39 -14.43 21.84
CA SER A 18 -51.45 -15.26 22.61
C SER A 18 -49.99 -15.15 22.16
N GLN A 19 -49.72 -14.58 20.99
CA GLN A 19 -48.38 -14.32 20.47
C GLN A 19 -47.90 -12.88 20.75
N LEU A 20 -48.82 -11.97 21.11
CA LEU A 20 -48.55 -10.55 21.28
C LEU A 20 -48.37 -10.18 22.76
N ASP A 21 -47.55 -9.16 23.04
CA ASP A 21 -47.55 -8.55 24.37
C ASP A 21 -48.82 -7.69 24.56
N THR A 22 -49.59 -8.00 25.61
CA THR A 22 -50.88 -7.37 25.92
C THR A 22 -50.81 -6.41 27.12
N ARG A 23 -49.61 -6.16 27.67
CA ARG A 23 -49.38 -5.18 28.75
C ARG A 23 -49.69 -3.74 28.32
N SER A 24 -49.99 -2.87 29.28
CA SER A 24 -50.24 -1.45 28.99
C SER A 24 -48.95 -0.71 28.61
N ASP A 25 -49.06 0.43 27.91
CA ASP A 25 -47.91 1.27 27.59
C ASP A 25 -47.14 1.69 28.86
N ALA A 26 -47.83 1.95 29.97
CA ALA A 26 -47.19 2.29 31.24
C ALA A 26 -46.35 1.11 31.81
N ASP A 27 -46.90 -0.11 31.77
CA ASP A 27 -46.18 -1.32 32.21
C ASP A 27 -44.97 -1.60 31.32
N LEU A 28 -45.11 -1.39 30.00
CA LEU A 28 -44.05 -1.61 29.02
C LEU A 28 -42.95 -0.55 29.11
N ILE A 29 -43.29 0.72 29.32
CA ILE A 29 -42.32 1.80 29.57
C ILE A 29 -41.61 1.55 30.92
N SER A 30 -42.31 1.11 31.96
CA SER A 30 -41.68 0.72 33.24
C SER A 30 -40.77 -0.51 33.08
N SER A 31 -41.15 -1.47 32.24
CA SER A 31 -40.35 -2.65 31.90
C SER A 31 -39.12 -2.28 31.07
N LEU A 32 -39.22 -1.30 30.17
CA LEU A 32 -38.12 -0.76 29.38
C LEU A 32 -37.13 0.04 30.23
N LEU A 33 -37.61 0.86 31.17
CA LEU A 33 -36.79 1.73 32.02
C LEU A 33 -36.15 1.00 33.22
N SER A 34 -36.33 -0.32 33.33
CA SER A 34 -35.72 -1.16 34.37
C SER A 34 -34.60 -2.03 33.81
N TYR A 35 -33.55 -2.26 34.61
CA TYR A 35 -32.44 -3.13 34.22
C TYR A 35 -32.85 -4.61 34.26
N HIS A 36 -32.62 -5.32 33.16
CA HIS A 36 -32.80 -6.78 33.07
C HIS A 36 -31.47 -7.42 32.65
N PRO A 37 -31.02 -8.53 33.28
CA PRO A 37 -29.84 -9.26 32.81
C PRO A 37 -30.05 -9.82 31.39
N VAL A 38 -28.97 -10.17 30.70
CA VAL A 38 -29.01 -10.84 29.39
C VAL A 38 -28.91 -12.35 29.62
N THR A 39 -29.93 -13.10 29.20
CA THR A 39 -30.08 -14.54 29.48
C THR A 39 -30.13 -15.42 28.21
N SER A 40 -30.35 -14.82 27.04
CA SER A 40 -30.39 -15.47 25.73
C SER A 40 -29.78 -14.54 24.67
N GLU A 41 -29.63 -15.02 23.43
CA GLU A 41 -29.26 -14.18 22.29
C GLU A 41 -30.46 -13.39 21.71
N ARG A 42 -31.70 -13.75 22.07
CA ARG A 42 -32.97 -13.15 21.57
C ARG A 42 -33.24 -11.77 22.18
N ASN A 43 -32.39 -10.81 21.83
CA ASN A 43 -32.49 -9.40 22.24
C ASN A 43 -32.69 -8.51 21.02
N VAL A 44 -33.51 -7.46 21.16
CA VAL A 44 -33.55 -6.34 20.21
C VAL A 44 -32.89 -5.14 20.87
N TRP A 45 -31.78 -4.69 20.28
CA TRP A 45 -30.97 -3.58 20.77
C TRP A 45 -31.25 -2.30 20.00
N ALA A 46 -31.35 -1.19 20.72
CA ALA A 46 -31.34 0.17 20.18
C ALA A 46 -30.59 1.11 21.13
N PHE A 47 -30.24 2.31 20.67
CA PHE A 47 -29.56 3.34 21.46
C PHE A 47 -30.17 4.72 21.24
N TRP A 48 -30.27 5.51 22.31
CA TRP A 48 -30.57 6.94 22.28
C TRP A 48 -29.78 7.65 23.37
N ASP A 49 -28.94 8.62 23.01
CA ASP A 49 -27.95 9.25 23.90
C ASP A 49 -28.56 9.81 25.21
N LYS A 50 -29.74 10.40 25.09
CA LYS A 50 -30.51 11.05 26.18
C LYS A 50 -31.52 10.13 26.87
N GLY A 51 -31.57 8.85 26.53
CA GLY A 51 -32.52 7.88 27.11
C GLY A 51 -33.94 7.95 26.53
N PHE A 52 -34.72 6.89 26.79
CA PHE A 52 -36.01 6.63 26.13
C PHE A 52 -37.02 7.78 26.23
N GLN A 53 -37.12 8.44 27.39
CA GLN A 53 -38.08 9.55 27.58
C GLN A 53 -37.75 10.79 26.72
N ALA A 54 -36.51 10.93 26.26
CA ALA A 54 -36.07 12.02 25.38
C ALA A 54 -36.11 11.64 23.88
N MET A 55 -36.69 10.49 23.53
CA MET A 55 -36.96 10.09 22.15
C MET A 55 -38.23 10.78 21.62
N PRO A 56 -38.30 11.14 20.32
CA PRO A 56 -39.54 11.59 19.70
C PRO A 56 -40.70 10.61 19.91
N PRO A 57 -41.95 11.07 20.18
CA PRO A 57 -43.06 10.17 20.51
C PRO A 57 -43.36 9.09 19.45
N TRP A 58 -43.18 9.40 18.16
CA TRP A 58 -43.33 8.42 17.07
C TRP A 58 -42.26 7.32 17.08
N THR A 59 -41.05 7.58 17.60
CA THR A 59 -40.03 6.53 17.80
C THR A 59 -40.23 5.76 19.11
N GLN A 60 -40.80 6.36 20.15
CA GLN A 60 -41.29 5.62 21.31
C GLN A 60 -42.39 4.62 20.89
N ARG A 61 -43.33 5.05 20.04
CA ARG A 61 -44.36 4.18 19.42
C ARG A 61 -43.75 3.06 18.56
N ASN A 62 -42.63 3.28 17.88
CA ASN A 62 -41.91 2.20 17.18
C ASN A 62 -41.48 1.09 18.15
N VAL A 63 -40.73 1.44 19.20
CA VAL A 63 -40.21 0.48 20.20
C VAL A 63 -41.35 -0.26 20.92
N LEU A 64 -42.42 0.44 21.27
CA LEU A 64 -43.61 -0.15 21.89
C LEU A 64 -44.38 -1.07 20.92
N GLY A 65 -44.30 -0.82 19.62
CA GLY A 65 -44.79 -1.74 18.58
C GLY A 65 -43.93 -3.00 18.48
N TRP A 66 -42.60 -2.87 18.53
CA TRP A 66 -41.67 -4.01 18.47
C TRP A 66 -41.93 -5.00 19.62
N ILE A 67 -42.07 -4.52 20.86
CA ILE A 67 -42.35 -5.37 22.03
C ILE A 67 -43.66 -6.13 21.85
N ARG A 68 -44.70 -5.44 21.36
CA ARG A 68 -46.01 -6.08 21.13
C ARG A 68 -45.97 -7.14 20.07
N ARG A 69 -45.31 -6.87 18.93
CA ARG A 69 -45.26 -7.81 17.80
C ARG A 69 -44.40 -9.04 18.10
N LEU A 70 -43.30 -8.88 18.83
CA LEU A 70 -42.39 -9.98 19.18
C LEU A 70 -42.84 -10.77 20.40
N GLY A 71 -43.64 -10.17 21.28
CA GLY A 71 -44.15 -10.83 22.48
C GLY A 71 -43.05 -11.17 23.50
N PRO A 72 -43.33 -12.08 24.45
CA PRO A 72 -42.45 -12.37 25.58
C PRO A 72 -41.20 -13.20 25.22
N SER A 73 -41.02 -13.64 23.96
CA SER A 73 -39.86 -14.43 23.52
C SER A 73 -38.61 -13.59 23.19
N TRP A 74 -38.73 -12.25 23.18
CA TRP A 74 -37.67 -11.31 22.84
C TRP A 74 -37.50 -10.22 23.90
N ALA A 75 -36.25 -9.93 24.27
CA ALA A 75 -35.91 -8.83 25.18
C ALA A 75 -35.57 -7.55 24.40
N VAL A 76 -36.50 -6.60 24.31
CA VAL A 76 -36.25 -5.28 23.69
C VAL A 76 -35.56 -4.34 24.69
N ARG A 77 -34.47 -3.69 24.26
CA ARG A 77 -33.55 -2.91 25.10
C ARG A 77 -33.16 -1.61 24.40
N VAL A 78 -33.48 -0.47 25.02
CA VAL A 78 -33.05 0.87 24.56
C VAL A 78 -31.99 1.39 25.51
N LEU A 79 -30.74 1.40 25.04
CA LEU A 79 -29.56 1.83 25.81
C LEU A 79 -29.32 3.34 25.67
N ASP A 80 -28.60 3.91 26.64
CA ASP A 80 -28.34 5.35 26.70
C ASP A 80 -26.95 5.72 27.27
N SER A 81 -26.63 7.01 27.30
CA SER A 81 -25.42 7.56 27.93
C SER A 81 -25.68 8.32 29.23
N VAL A 82 -26.88 8.21 29.81
CA VAL A 82 -27.29 8.93 31.03
C VAL A 82 -26.71 8.22 32.25
N SER A 83 -25.92 8.94 33.07
CA SER A 83 -25.02 8.33 34.05
C SER A 83 -25.69 7.39 35.05
N ASP A 84 -26.87 7.76 35.56
CA ASP A 84 -27.61 7.00 36.58
C ASP A 84 -28.64 6.02 36.00
N SER A 85 -28.72 5.90 34.66
CA SER A 85 -29.73 5.07 34.01
C SER A 85 -29.57 3.57 34.29
N PRO A 86 -30.67 2.83 34.54
CA PRO A 86 -30.69 1.37 34.50
C PRO A 86 -30.29 0.78 33.13
N ASN A 87 -30.38 1.57 32.05
CA ASN A 87 -30.00 1.19 30.69
C ASN A 87 -28.73 1.91 30.18
N ASN A 88 -27.95 2.52 31.09
CA ASN A 88 -26.67 3.10 30.71
C ASN A 88 -25.79 2.04 30.00
N VAL A 89 -25.22 2.41 28.85
CA VAL A 89 -24.47 1.52 27.98
C VAL A 89 -23.33 0.76 28.69
N TYR A 90 -22.69 1.35 29.70
CA TYR A 90 -21.61 0.72 30.46
C TYR A 90 -22.05 -0.42 31.40
N ARG A 91 -23.36 -0.72 31.45
CA ARG A 91 -23.91 -1.95 32.07
C ARG A 91 -23.87 -3.18 31.14
N TYR A 92 -23.59 -2.96 29.86
CA TYR A 92 -23.62 -3.97 28.79
C TYR A 92 -22.32 -4.02 27.97
N ALA A 93 -21.57 -2.91 27.89
CA ALA A 93 -20.28 -2.81 27.22
C ALA A 93 -19.19 -2.24 28.15
N GLU A 94 -17.93 -2.51 27.87
CA GLU A 94 -16.79 -1.92 28.59
C GLU A 94 -16.34 -0.63 27.88
N SER A 95 -15.72 0.31 28.61
CA SER A 95 -15.16 1.54 28.00
C SER A 95 -14.06 1.28 26.96
N ALA A 96 -13.48 0.08 26.95
CA ALA A 96 -12.60 -0.36 25.88
C ALA A 96 -13.31 -0.47 24.52
N ASP A 97 -14.59 -0.85 24.50
CA ASP A 97 -15.34 -1.17 23.26
C ASP A 97 -15.68 0.07 22.41
N PHE A 98 -15.37 1.28 22.91
CA PHE A 98 -15.75 2.56 22.33
C PHE A 98 -14.54 3.48 22.12
N PRO A 99 -14.56 4.40 21.14
CA PRO A 99 -13.47 5.34 20.94
C PRO A 99 -13.40 6.36 22.08
N ALA A 100 -12.21 6.92 22.31
CA ALA A 100 -11.96 7.95 23.33
C ALA A 100 -12.97 9.12 23.26
N ALA A 101 -13.34 9.56 22.04
CA ALA A 101 -14.31 10.63 21.86
C ALA A 101 -15.74 10.29 22.30
N PHE A 102 -16.15 9.02 22.27
CA PHE A 102 -17.43 8.58 22.84
C PHE A 102 -17.35 8.53 24.37
N ASN A 103 -16.32 7.86 24.91
CA ASN A 103 -16.10 7.74 26.35
C ASN A 103 -16.02 9.10 27.05
N GLU A 104 -15.32 10.07 26.44
CA GLU A 104 -15.10 11.42 26.97
C GLU A 104 -16.21 12.41 26.57
N ARG A 105 -17.29 11.94 25.91
CA ARG A 105 -18.42 12.77 25.40
C ARG A 105 -17.97 13.96 24.53
N ARG A 106 -16.96 13.76 23.68
CA ARG A 106 -16.38 14.77 22.75
C ARG A 106 -16.87 14.66 21.30
N LEU A 107 -17.76 13.72 20.98
CA LEU A 107 -18.31 13.59 19.63
C LEU A 107 -19.06 14.86 19.19
N ASN A 108 -18.82 15.32 17.97
CA ASN A 108 -19.38 16.57 17.43
C ASN A 108 -19.84 16.44 15.96
N GLY A 109 -20.43 17.51 15.42
CA GLY A 109 -21.05 17.53 14.09
C GLY A 109 -22.49 16.95 14.07
N LYS A 110 -23.17 17.10 12.92
CA LYS A 110 -24.58 16.67 12.75
C LYS A 110 -24.80 15.16 12.98
N GLY A 111 -23.81 14.33 12.68
CA GLY A 111 -23.89 12.87 12.77
C GLY A 111 -23.64 12.26 14.15
N ALA A 112 -23.24 13.03 15.16
CA ALA A 112 -22.73 12.52 16.45
C ALA A 112 -23.66 11.50 17.14
N GLY A 113 -24.98 11.69 17.07
CA GLY A 113 -25.97 10.76 17.62
C GLY A 113 -26.07 9.43 16.85
N GLN A 114 -25.99 9.47 15.51
CA GLN A 114 -25.98 8.26 14.68
C GLN A 114 -24.68 7.47 14.93
N HIS A 115 -23.52 8.15 14.95
CA HIS A 115 -22.24 7.48 15.20
C HIS A 115 -22.15 6.90 16.61
N SER A 116 -22.77 7.56 17.60
CA SER A 116 -22.94 7.00 18.94
C SER A 116 -23.72 5.67 18.91
N ALA A 117 -24.83 5.60 18.16
CA ALA A 117 -25.56 4.36 17.92
C ALA A 117 -24.72 3.32 17.13
N ASP A 118 -23.93 3.76 16.15
CA ASP A 118 -23.05 2.90 15.35
C ASP A 118 -22.00 2.18 16.24
N PHE A 119 -21.39 2.86 17.22
CA PHE A 119 -20.46 2.21 18.16
C PHE A 119 -21.17 1.19 19.06
N VAL A 120 -22.31 1.55 19.65
CA VAL A 120 -23.05 0.68 20.57
C VAL A 120 -23.55 -0.58 19.88
N ARG A 121 -24.03 -0.46 18.63
CA ARG A 121 -24.47 -1.57 17.77
C ARG A 121 -23.46 -2.71 17.71
N LEU A 122 -22.21 -2.39 17.37
CA LEU A 122 -21.15 -3.37 17.17
C LEU A 122 -20.72 -4.06 18.48
N ALA A 123 -20.70 -3.32 19.59
CA ALA A 123 -20.33 -3.87 20.91
C ALA A 123 -21.37 -4.87 21.44
N VAL A 124 -22.67 -4.51 21.42
CA VAL A 124 -23.72 -5.38 21.99
C VAL A 124 -23.95 -6.64 21.15
N LEU A 125 -23.86 -6.55 19.83
CA LEU A 125 -24.01 -7.70 18.93
C LEU A 125 -22.87 -8.71 19.12
N TYR A 126 -21.62 -8.28 19.26
CA TYR A 126 -20.54 -9.22 19.56
C TYR A 126 -20.70 -9.85 20.95
N ARG A 127 -20.99 -9.05 21.98
CA ARG A 127 -21.07 -9.55 23.37
C ARG A 127 -22.25 -10.49 23.61
N TYR A 128 -23.40 -10.24 22.99
CA TYR A 128 -24.67 -10.90 23.33
C TYR A 128 -25.45 -11.48 22.15
N GLY A 129 -25.10 -11.13 20.91
CA GLY A 129 -25.91 -11.45 19.73
C GLY A 129 -27.27 -10.75 19.73
N GLY A 130 -28.13 -11.22 18.85
CA GLY A 130 -29.49 -10.72 18.66
C GLY A 130 -29.60 -9.82 17.46
N VAL A 131 -30.54 -8.87 17.52
CA VAL A 131 -30.84 -7.92 16.45
C VAL A 131 -30.59 -6.52 16.96
N TYR A 132 -29.88 -5.69 16.21
CA TYR A 132 -29.87 -4.25 16.43
C TYR A 132 -30.77 -3.59 15.39
N MET A 133 -31.64 -2.69 15.85
CA MET A 133 -32.55 -1.93 15.00
C MET A 133 -32.63 -0.48 15.47
N ASP A 134 -32.44 0.47 14.56
CA ASP A 134 -32.59 1.89 14.86
C ASP A 134 -34.03 2.23 15.27
N VAL A 135 -34.20 3.12 16.26
CA VAL A 135 -35.51 3.53 16.79
C VAL A 135 -36.45 4.20 15.77
N SER A 136 -35.96 4.53 14.57
CA SER A 136 -36.77 5.11 13.49
C SER A 136 -37.42 4.07 12.55
N THR A 137 -37.21 2.77 12.80
CA THR A 137 -37.73 1.66 12.01
C THR A 137 -39.06 1.13 12.59
N ILE A 138 -40.07 0.94 11.75
CA ILE A 138 -41.27 0.16 12.10
C ILE A 138 -41.01 -1.31 11.77
N LEU A 139 -41.35 -2.23 12.67
CA LEU A 139 -41.27 -3.67 12.45
C LEU A 139 -42.59 -4.20 11.88
N LEU A 140 -42.56 -4.88 10.73
CA LEU A 140 -43.75 -5.35 10.00
C LEU A 140 -43.86 -6.88 9.92
N ARG A 141 -42.84 -7.63 10.37
CA ARG A 141 -42.82 -9.09 10.52
C ARG A 141 -42.26 -9.51 11.87
N ASN A 142 -42.46 -10.76 12.29
CA ASN A 142 -41.66 -11.30 13.38
C ASN A 142 -40.22 -11.50 12.88
N LEU A 143 -39.22 -11.35 13.76
CA LEU A 143 -37.81 -11.55 13.40
C LEU A 143 -37.54 -13.01 12.99
N GLU A 144 -38.30 -13.95 13.55
CA GLU A 144 -38.29 -15.37 13.19
C GLU A 144 -38.56 -15.61 11.70
N ASP A 145 -39.51 -14.87 11.12
CA ASP A 145 -40.08 -15.09 9.77
C ASP A 145 -39.08 -14.79 8.63
N PHE A 146 -38.09 -13.95 8.91
CA PHE A 146 -37.21 -13.39 7.86
C PHE A 146 -35.72 -13.38 8.18
N CYS A 147 -35.29 -13.66 9.42
CA CYS A 147 -33.86 -13.77 9.71
C CYS A 147 -33.50 -14.68 10.89
N TRP A 148 -34.21 -14.61 12.02
CA TRP A 148 -33.72 -15.23 13.25
C TRP A 148 -33.78 -16.76 13.23
N SER A 149 -34.83 -17.36 12.67
CA SER A 149 -34.90 -18.83 12.49
C SER A 149 -33.69 -19.36 11.70
N ALA A 150 -33.28 -18.63 10.66
CA ALA A 150 -32.13 -18.98 9.82
C ALA A 150 -30.77 -18.70 10.49
N LEU A 151 -30.71 -17.92 11.57
CA LEU A 151 -29.51 -17.71 12.39
C LEU A 151 -29.47 -18.66 13.59
N GLU A 152 -30.60 -19.06 14.16
CA GLU A 152 -30.68 -19.89 15.35
C GLU A 152 -30.48 -21.40 15.04
N ASP A 153 -30.90 -21.86 13.86
CA ASP A 153 -30.74 -23.24 13.37
C ASP A 153 -29.26 -23.68 13.27
N PRO A 154 -28.80 -24.70 14.02
CA PRO A 154 -27.43 -25.23 13.95
C PRO A 154 -27.02 -25.89 12.63
N ILE A 155 -27.97 -26.17 11.71
CA ILE A 155 -27.72 -26.74 10.39
C ILE A 155 -27.56 -25.63 9.32
N SER A 156 -28.10 -24.44 9.59
CA SER A 156 -27.98 -23.27 8.73
C SER A 156 -26.52 -22.76 8.70
N PRO A 157 -26.02 -22.31 7.53
CA PRO A 157 -24.70 -21.68 7.46
C PRO A 157 -24.71 -20.21 7.92
N TYR A 158 -25.88 -19.59 8.11
CA TYR A 158 -26.00 -18.15 8.30
C TYR A 158 -25.76 -17.70 9.74
N GLU A 159 -24.81 -16.78 9.96
CA GLU A 159 -24.47 -16.22 11.29
C GLU A 159 -24.76 -14.72 11.41
N VAL A 160 -25.01 -14.03 10.30
CA VAL A 160 -25.30 -12.60 10.20
C VAL A 160 -26.47 -12.39 9.22
N ALA A 161 -27.38 -11.48 9.52
CA ALA A 161 -28.44 -11.08 8.59
C ALA A 161 -28.62 -9.56 8.51
N GLY A 162 -29.09 -9.07 7.37
CA GLY A 162 -29.31 -7.63 7.14
C GLY A 162 -29.91 -7.33 5.78
N PHE A 163 -29.94 -6.04 5.40
CA PHE A 163 -30.44 -5.59 4.11
C PHE A 163 -29.30 -5.07 3.23
N ALA A 164 -29.26 -5.56 1.99
CA ALA A 164 -28.32 -5.12 0.97
C ALA A 164 -28.87 -3.90 0.21
N PHE A 165 -27.99 -2.97 -0.16
CA PHE A 165 -28.28 -1.87 -1.10
C PHE A 165 -27.13 -1.77 -2.11
N GLN A 166 -27.45 -1.37 -3.35
CA GLN A 166 -26.45 -1.14 -4.38
C GLN A 166 -25.98 0.32 -4.35
N CYS A 167 -25.04 0.63 -3.45
CA CYS A 167 -24.54 2.00 -3.24
C CYS A 167 -23.23 2.29 -4.00
N ARG A 168 -22.82 1.40 -4.92
CA ARG A 168 -21.59 1.46 -5.73
C ARG A 168 -21.77 0.64 -7.03
N LYS A 169 -20.72 0.59 -7.84
CA LYS A 169 -20.53 -0.36 -8.95
C LYS A 169 -20.52 -1.83 -8.49
N ASP A 170 -19.78 -2.13 -7.43
CA ASP A 170 -19.54 -3.50 -6.96
C ASP A 170 -20.49 -3.90 -5.83
N TRP A 171 -21.19 -5.02 -6.00
CA TRP A 171 -22.29 -5.45 -5.13
C TRP A 171 -21.84 -5.85 -3.72
N GLY A 172 -22.62 -5.47 -2.71
CA GLY A 172 -22.52 -6.01 -1.35
C GLY A 172 -22.47 -5.00 -0.20
N GLN A 173 -22.94 -3.76 -0.38
CA GLN A 173 -23.07 -2.82 0.75
C GLN A 173 -24.24 -3.25 1.66
N ILE A 174 -24.00 -3.30 2.97
CA ILE A 174 -25.00 -3.64 3.99
C ILE A 174 -25.39 -2.36 4.72
N ILE A 175 -26.69 -2.07 4.83
CA ILE A 175 -27.14 -0.88 5.56
C ILE A 175 -26.98 -1.05 7.07
N ASN A 176 -26.59 0.02 7.78
CA ASN A 176 -26.31 -0.03 9.22
C ASN A 176 -27.55 0.01 10.12
N CYS A 177 -28.72 0.39 9.63
CA CYS A 177 -29.89 0.64 10.49
C CYS A 177 -30.65 -0.61 10.99
N PHE A 178 -30.34 -1.78 10.43
CA PHE A 178 -30.79 -3.09 10.91
C PHE A 178 -29.71 -4.13 10.61
N ILE A 179 -29.32 -4.90 11.62
CA ILE A 179 -28.43 -6.06 11.46
C ILE A 179 -28.68 -7.05 12.59
N ALA A 180 -28.74 -8.33 12.26
CA ALA A 180 -28.83 -9.45 13.20
C ALA A 180 -27.53 -10.24 13.18
N SER A 181 -27.09 -10.77 14.32
CA SER A 181 -25.95 -11.69 14.36
C SER A 181 -25.95 -12.58 15.59
N ARG A 182 -25.29 -13.74 15.47
CA ARG A 182 -24.94 -14.60 16.60
C ARG A 182 -23.88 -13.96 17.49
N LYS A 183 -23.91 -14.26 18.79
CA LYS A 183 -22.87 -13.77 19.72
C LYS A 183 -21.48 -14.24 19.29
N GLN A 184 -20.46 -13.44 19.58
CA GLN A 184 -19.04 -13.71 19.29
C GLN A 184 -18.68 -13.89 17.80
N ASN A 185 -19.57 -13.49 16.88
CA ASN A 185 -19.39 -13.64 15.44
C ASN A 185 -18.04 -13.07 14.90
N PRO A 186 -17.30 -13.81 14.04
CA PRO A 186 -15.95 -13.44 13.61
C PRO A 186 -15.87 -12.29 12.60
N PHE A 187 -16.97 -11.95 11.92
CA PHE A 187 -17.06 -10.75 11.07
C PHE A 187 -17.39 -9.52 11.91
N ILE A 188 -18.39 -9.61 12.80
CA ILE A 188 -18.72 -8.52 13.73
C ILE A 188 -17.50 -8.17 14.60
N TYR A 189 -16.73 -9.16 15.06
CA TYR A 189 -15.47 -8.97 15.79
C TYR A 189 -14.46 -8.06 15.07
N ARG A 190 -14.33 -8.21 13.75
CA ARG A 190 -13.38 -7.45 12.93
C ARG A 190 -13.81 -6.01 12.71
N CYS A 191 -15.13 -5.79 12.67
CA CYS A 191 -15.74 -4.47 12.61
C CYS A 191 -15.72 -3.75 13.96
N SER A 192 -15.91 -4.49 15.05
CA SER A 192 -16.06 -4.00 16.43
C SER A 192 -14.74 -3.95 17.20
N LEU A 193 -14.85 -3.69 18.51
CA LEU A 193 -13.93 -4.27 19.49
C LEU A 193 -14.75 -5.08 20.50
N THR A 194 -14.15 -6.16 21.01
CA THR A 194 -14.39 -6.59 22.38
C THR A 194 -13.09 -7.12 22.96
N ALA A 195 -12.61 -6.51 24.05
CA ALA A 195 -11.35 -6.87 24.68
C ALA A 195 -11.47 -8.14 25.53
N VAL A 196 -11.51 -9.32 24.90
CA VAL A 196 -11.53 -10.62 25.61
C VAL A 196 -10.22 -10.79 26.38
N LYS A 197 -10.28 -10.48 27.68
CA LYS A 197 -9.15 -10.32 28.61
C LYS A 197 -8.33 -11.60 28.90
N HIS A 198 -8.55 -12.68 28.15
CA HIS A 198 -8.17 -14.04 28.50
C HIS A 198 -7.74 -14.94 27.32
N TYR A 199 -6.94 -14.42 26.37
CA TYR A 199 -5.89 -15.29 25.78
C TYR A 199 -4.61 -14.54 25.38
N ARG A 200 -3.62 -15.30 24.92
CA ARG A 200 -2.20 -14.91 24.79
C ARG A 200 -1.88 -14.23 23.45
N ARG A 201 -1.08 -13.16 23.52
CA ARG A 201 -0.09 -12.66 22.53
C ARG A 201 -0.44 -12.79 21.02
N ASN A 202 -0.55 -11.60 20.40
CA ASN A 202 -0.46 -11.24 18.97
C ASN A 202 -1.81 -10.92 18.30
N LEU A 203 -1.83 -9.76 17.62
CA LEU A 203 -2.75 -9.23 16.59
C LEU A 203 -4.23 -9.70 16.62
N GLY A 204 -5.15 -8.77 16.92
CA GLY A 204 -6.60 -8.93 16.71
C GLY A 204 -7.40 -7.71 17.18
N HIS A 205 -8.20 -7.10 16.28
CA HIS A 205 -8.64 -5.69 16.28
C HIS A 205 -9.70 -5.51 15.13
N GLN A 206 -10.44 -4.43 14.84
CA GLN A 206 -10.81 -3.12 15.45
C GLN A 206 -11.64 -2.22 14.48
N VAL A 207 -11.69 -2.51 13.17
CA VAL A 207 -11.65 -1.55 12.03
C VAL A 207 -12.34 -0.21 12.26
N PHE A 208 -13.61 -0.21 12.68
CA PHE A 208 -14.38 1.02 12.86
C PHE A 208 -13.74 1.96 13.89
N LEU A 209 -13.23 1.45 15.02
CA LEU A 209 -12.49 2.27 16.00
C LEU A 209 -11.22 2.89 15.41
N LYS A 210 -10.56 2.20 14.47
CA LYS A 210 -9.33 2.71 13.84
C LYS A 210 -9.62 3.85 12.86
N LEU A 211 -10.78 3.86 12.19
CA LEU A 211 -11.23 5.01 11.40
C LEU A 211 -11.44 6.26 12.27
N TRP A 212 -11.85 6.06 13.53
CA TRP A 212 -12.17 7.10 14.52
C TRP A 212 -11.01 7.46 15.47
N GLU A 213 -9.82 6.88 15.30
CA GLU A 213 -8.67 7.16 16.15
C GLU A 213 -8.25 8.63 16.04
N GLY A 214 -8.19 9.34 17.17
CA GLY A 214 -7.89 10.77 17.21
C GLY A 214 -9.00 11.72 16.73
N ARG A 215 -10.15 11.21 16.26
CA ARG A 215 -11.27 12.02 15.72
C ARG A 215 -12.31 12.43 16.77
N THR A 216 -13.15 13.39 16.40
CA THR A 216 -14.41 13.78 17.11
C THR A 216 -15.65 13.76 16.21
N ASP A 217 -15.46 13.91 14.90
CA ASP A 217 -16.48 13.80 13.87
C ASP A 217 -16.02 12.82 12.77
N ALA A 218 -16.91 12.56 11.82
CA ALA A 218 -16.69 11.62 10.72
C ALA A 218 -16.00 12.24 9.49
N VAL A 219 -15.68 13.55 9.47
CA VAL A 219 -15.30 14.26 8.24
C VAL A 219 -13.95 13.77 7.70
N GLY A 220 -13.93 13.35 6.44
CA GLY A 220 -12.76 12.75 5.81
C GLY A 220 -12.41 11.36 6.34
N ILE A 221 -13.39 10.56 6.80
CA ILE A 221 -13.22 9.12 6.99
C ILE A 221 -13.07 8.41 5.64
N HIS A 222 -13.75 8.86 4.58
CA HIS A 222 -13.59 8.36 3.20
C HIS A 222 -12.17 8.56 2.62
N ARG A 223 -11.33 9.36 3.29
CA ARG A 223 -9.90 9.58 2.95
C ARG A 223 -8.95 8.81 3.88
N HIS A 224 -9.47 8.02 4.81
CA HIS A 224 -8.65 7.23 5.73
C HIS A 224 -8.01 6.04 5.00
N PRO A 225 -6.70 5.75 5.15
CA PRO A 225 -5.99 4.76 4.33
C PRO A 225 -6.57 3.33 4.37
N LEU A 226 -7.29 2.95 5.42
CA LEU A 226 -7.97 1.65 5.51
C LEU A 226 -9.25 1.52 4.67
N VAL A 227 -9.78 2.60 4.10
CA VAL A 227 -11.06 2.61 3.35
C VAL A 227 -11.04 3.48 2.10
N HIS A 228 -10.00 4.29 1.87
CA HIS A 228 -9.94 5.21 0.72
C HIS A 228 -10.07 4.51 -0.64
N HIS A 229 -9.44 3.34 -0.79
CA HIS A 229 -9.54 2.46 -1.96
C HIS A 229 -10.97 2.04 -2.34
N LEU A 230 -11.93 2.08 -1.40
CA LEU A 230 -13.33 1.78 -1.68
C LEU A 230 -14.01 2.89 -2.51
N GLY A 231 -13.45 4.12 -2.49
CA GLY A 231 -14.06 5.30 -3.11
C GLY A 231 -15.32 5.80 -2.38
N LEU A 232 -16.01 6.76 -2.98
CA LEU A 232 -17.26 7.34 -2.44
C LEU A 232 -18.46 6.41 -2.64
N LEU A 233 -19.37 6.37 -1.68
CA LEU A 233 -20.68 5.70 -1.74
C LEU A 233 -21.65 6.47 -2.63
N ALA A 234 -21.24 6.70 -3.88
CA ALA A 234 -22.08 7.19 -4.96
C ALA A 234 -22.67 5.97 -5.68
N ALA A 235 -24.00 5.88 -5.67
CA ALA A 235 -24.69 4.77 -6.32
C ALA A 235 -24.71 4.95 -7.84
N ASP A 236 -24.37 3.89 -8.58
CA ASP A 236 -24.63 3.78 -10.02
C ASP A 236 -26.11 3.44 -10.30
N ASP A 237 -26.90 3.12 -9.26
CA ASP A 237 -28.34 2.88 -9.32
C ASP A 237 -29.11 4.21 -9.56
N PRO A 238 -29.82 4.38 -10.69
CA PRO A 238 -30.55 5.62 -10.99
C PRO A 238 -31.66 5.93 -9.98
N ASN A 239 -32.12 4.96 -9.18
CA ASN A 239 -33.15 5.17 -8.16
C ASN A 239 -32.61 5.88 -6.90
N PHE A 240 -31.29 5.90 -6.69
CA PHE A 240 -30.67 6.56 -5.53
C PHE A 240 -30.62 8.11 -5.65
N GLY A 241 -30.78 8.63 -6.87
CA GLY A 241 -30.80 10.06 -7.17
C GLY A 241 -29.43 10.76 -7.14
N ASN A 242 -29.38 11.97 -7.70
CA ASN A 242 -28.17 12.79 -7.74
C ASN A 242 -27.96 13.57 -6.43
N ASN A 243 -27.17 13.01 -5.51
CA ASN A 243 -26.70 13.72 -4.32
C ASN A 243 -25.50 14.66 -4.67
N PRO A 244 -25.54 15.97 -4.37
CA PRO A 244 -24.43 16.88 -4.64
C PRO A 244 -23.21 16.67 -3.72
N ASN A 245 -23.36 15.96 -2.59
CA ASN A 245 -22.30 15.74 -1.61
C ASN A 245 -22.14 14.25 -1.25
N TRP A 246 -21.58 13.48 -2.20
CA TRP A 246 -21.21 12.09 -1.96
C TRP A 246 -20.09 11.93 -0.92
N GLU A 247 -19.19 12.91 -0.72
CA GLU A 247 -18.18 12.86 0.34
C GLU A 247 -18.83 12.81 1.73
N GLY A 248 -19.69 13.78 2.04
CA GLY A 248 -20.37 13.87 3.33
C GLY A 248 -21.31 12.69 3.60
N PHE A 249 -21.96 12.14 2.55
CA PHE A 249 -22.75 10.92 2.67
C PHE A 249 -21.87 9.69 2.97
N THR A 250 -20.72 9.57 2.30
CA THR A 250 -19.76 8.48 2.54
C THR A 250 -19.18 8.52 3.95
N ASP A 251 -18.84 9.71 4.46
CA ASP A 251 -18.40 9.93 5.83
C ASP A 251 -19.49 9.60 6.85
N TYR A 252 -20.74 10.02 6.61
CA TYR A 252 -21.88 9.67 7.47
C TYR A 252 -22.16 8.15 7.47
N ALA A 253 -21.87 7.45 6.38
CA ALA A 253 -21.99 6.00 6.25
C ALA A 253 -20.72 5.23 6.70
N ALA A 254 -19.84 5.82 7.52
CA ALA A 254 -18.55 5.24 7.94
C ALA A 254 -18.59 3.78 8.45
N GLN A 255 -19.70 3.33 9.06
CA GLN A 255 -19.83 1.93 9.49
C GLN A 255 -19.98 0.96 8.30
N ILE A 256 -20.64 1.38 7.22
CA ILE A 256 -20.76 0.58 5.99
C ILE A 256 -19.37 0.37 5.39
N LEU A 257 -18.50 1.39 5.39
CA LEU A 257 -17.11 1.28 4.95
C LEU A 257 -16.31 0.26 5.78
N ALA A 258 -16.61 0.10 7.07
CA ALA A 258 -15.98 -0.93 7.90
C ALA A 258 -16.45 -2.34 7.52
N TYR A 259 -17.76 -2.53 7.24
CA TYR A 259 -18.28 -3.80 6.69
C TYR A 259 -17.66 -4.12 5.33
N GLU A 260 -17.53 -3.13 4.45
CA GLU A 260 -16.89 -3.30 3.14
C GLU A 260 -15.41 -3.64 3.23
N ARG A 261 -14.67 -3.00 4.14
CA ARG A 261 -13.27 -3.34 4.39
C ARG A 261 -13.13 -4.81 4.80
N VAL A 262 -13.94 -5.29 5.76
CA VAL A 262 -13.89 -6.69 6.19
C VAL A 262 -14.31 -7.66 5.07
N ARG A 263 -15.36 -7.35 4.29
CA ARG A 263 -15.86 -8.25 3.24
C ARG A 263 -14.93 -8.37 2.01
N LEU A 264 -14.02 -7.42 1.80
CA LEU A 264 -13.10 -7.40 0.64
C LEU A 264 -11.66 -7.81 0.98
N THR A 265 -11.29 -7.93 2.27
CA THR A 265 -9.95 -8.41 2.68
C THR A 265 -9.89 -9.91 2.96
N ARG A 266 -8.81 -10.55 2.52
CA ARG A 266 -8.34 -11.84 3.05
C ARG A 266 -7.08 -11.60 3.89
N GLU A 267 -7.13 -11.92 5.19
CA GLU A 267 -6.01 -11.64 6.11
C GLU A 267 -4.85 -12.64 5.93
N PRO A 268 -3.62 -12.20 5.58
CA PRO A 268 -2.44 -13.04 5.55
C PRO A 268 -1.94 -13.31 6.99
N GLY A 269 -2.14 -14.52 7.50
CA GLY A 269 -1.69 -14.87 8.84
C GLY A 269 -2.21 -16.21 9.36
N LYS A 270 -2.04 -16.44 10.66
CA LYS A 270 -2.43 -17.69 11.33
C LYS A 270 -3.94 -17.97 11.34
N ASP A 271 -4.74 -16.92 11.41
CA ASP A 271 -6.20 -17.03 11.49
C ASP A 271 -6.84 -17.11 10.09
N GLY A 272 -6.11 -16.70 9.04
CA GLY A 272 -6.43 -16.94 7.63
C GLY A 272 -7.82 -16.47 7.16
N PHE A 273 -8.41 -15.46 7.82
CA PHE A 273 -9.81 -15.11 7.62
C PHE A 273 -10.05 -14.55 6.20
N ASP A 274 -10.84 -15.29 5.42
CA ASP A 274 -11.28 -14.93 4.09
C ASP A 274 -12.62 -14.19 4.17
N GLY A 275 -12.56 -12.86 4.26
CA GLY A 275 -13.73 -11.99 4.31
C GLY A 275 -14.71 -12.21 3.15
N PRO A 276 -14.27 -12.27 1.88
CA PRO A 276 -15.12 -12.55 0.74
C PRO A 276 -15.83 -13.91 0.79
N ALA A 277 -15.12 -14.98 1.15
CA ALA A 277 -15.72 -16.32 1.29
C ALA A 277 -16.67 -16.38 2.49
N TYR A 278 -16.30 -15.76 3.61
CA TYR A 278 -17.15 -15.71 4.79
C TYR A 278 -18.44 -14.92 4.50
N PHE A 279 -18.32 -13.76 3.85
CA PHE A 279 -19.46 -12.95 3.42
C PHE A 279 -20.42 -13.73 2.50
N ARG A 280 -19.89 -14.44 1.49
CA ARG A 280 -20.70 -15.24 0.58
C ARG A 280 -21.44 -16.41 1.26
N ASN A 281 -20.84 -17.01 2.28
CA ASN A 281 -21.34 -18.26 2.85
C ASN A 281 -22.21 -18.08 4.11
N HIS A 282 -21.96 -17.03 4.91
CA HIS A 282 -22.55 -16.88 6.26
C HIS A 282 -23.49 -15.68 6.42
N PHE A 283 -23.78 -14.93 5.35
CA PHE A 283 -24.72 -13.80 5.38
C PHE A 283 -26.07 -14.14 4.77
N PHE A 284 -27.14 -13.87 5.53
CA PHE A 284 -28.52 -13.87 5.07
C PHE A 284 -28.90 -12.42 4.72
N LEU A 285 -28.85 -12.07 3.43
CA LEU A 285 -29.18 -10.72 2.96
C LEU A 285 -30.54 -10.68 2.27
N LEU A 286 -31.35 -9.69 2.62
CA LEU A 286 -32.59 -9.36 1.93
C LEU A 286 -32.43 -8.06 1.12
N ASP A 287 -33.31 -7.84 0.15
CA ASP A 287 -33.29 -6.62 -0.66
C ASP A 287 -33.77 -5.41 0.15
N GLY A 288 -32.95 -4.37 0.22
CA GLY A 288 -33.26 -3.16 0.98
C GLY A 288 -34.35 -2.28 0.34
N TRP A 289 -34.48 -2.28 -0.99
CA TRP A 289 -35.56 -1.57 -1.66
C TRP A 289 -36.89 -2.29 -1.44
N GLU A 290 -36.94 -3.62 -1.56
CA GLU A 290 -38.20 -4.37 -1.41
C GLU A 290 -38.67 -4.58 0.05
N GLU A 291 -37.75 -4.79 1.00
CA GLU A 291 -38.09 -5.25 2.36
C GLU A 291 -37.90 -4.20 3.48
N LEU A 292 -37.25 -3.06 3.20
CA LEU A 292 -36.94 -1.99 4.17
C LEU A 292 -37.42 -0.59 3.72
N CYS A 293 -37.31 -0.28 2.42
CA CYS A 293 -37.60 1.04 1.84
C CYS A 293 -38.75 1.06 0.83
N ARG A 294 -39.55 -0.01 0.75
CA ARG A 294 -40.68 -0.18 -0.18
C ARG A 294 -41.58 1.06 -0.22
N GLY A 295 -41.95 1.46 -1.43
CA GLY A 295 -42.82 2.63 -1.67
C GLY A 295 -42.17 4.00 -1.46
N GLN A 296 -41.03 4.11 -0.75
CA GLN A 296 -40.31 5.39 -0.60
C GLN A 296 -39.61 5.83 -1.89
N GLU A 297 -39.37 4.90 -2.82
CA GLU A 297 -38.96 5.19 -4.21
C GLU A 297 -40.07 5.87 -5.05
N LYS A 298 -41.34 5.78 -4.61
CA LYS A 298 -42.54 6.21 -5.38
C LYS A 298 -43.20 7.46 -4.82
N PHE A 299 -42.95 7.78 -3.56
CA PHE A 299 -43.59 8.88 -2.85
C PHE A 299 -42.58 9.64 -1.98
N ASP A 300 -42.53 10.96 -2.10
CA ASP A 300 -41.71 11.81 -1.23
C ASP A 300 -42.25 11.86 0.22
N GLY A 301 -41.44 12.36 1.16
CA GLY A 301 -41.79 12.41 2.59
C GLY A 301 -43.05 13.23 2.91
N LEU A 302 -43.43 14.20 2.07
CA LEU A 302 -44.66 14.97 2.18
C LEU A 302 -45.86 14.26 1.54
N GLN A 303 -45.65 13.52 0.46
CA GLN A 303 -46.67 12.67 -0.15
C GLN A 303 -47.07 11.52 0.79
N ILE A 304 -46.09 10.80 1.36
CA ILE A 304 -46.36 9.75 2.36
C ILE A 304 -47.10 10.34 3.58
N LEU A 305 -46.67 11.51 4.08
CA LEU A 305 -47.35 12.19 5.18
C LEU A 305 -48.82 12.50 4.83
N LYS A 306 -49.08 13.03 3.63
CA LYS A 306 -50.43 13.33 3.16
C LYS A 306 -51.30 12.08 3.07
N LEU A 307 -50.76 10.96 2.58
CA LEU A 307 -51.49 9.67 2.51
C LEU A 307 -51.83 9.15 3.91
N LEU A 308 -50.88 9.12 4.85
CA LEU A 308 -51.10 8.62 6.22
C LEU A 308 -52.03 9.54 7.05
N LEU A 309 -52.13 10.82 6.71
CA LEU A 309 -53.06 11.76 7.34
C LEU A 309 -54.49 11.72 6.78
N LEU A 310 -54.77 11.01 5.68
CA LEU A 310 -56.13 10.87 5.16
C LEU A 310 -57.02 10.09 6.16
N PRO A 311 -58.25 10.55 6.45
CA PRO A 311 -59.22 9.78 7.23
C PRO A 311 -59.54 8.45 6.53
N ARG A 312 -59.38 7.32 7.21
CA ARG A 312 -59.63 5.99 6.65
C ARG A 312 -61.13 5.80 6.46
N HIS A 313 -61.56 5.51 5.23
CA HIS A 313 -62.96 5.19 4.91
C HIS A 313 -63.05 3.85 4.17
N ASN A 314 -64.15 3.12 4.39
CA ASN A 314 -64.41 1.86 3.70
C ASN A 314 -64.86 2.12 2.25
N VAL A 315 -63.89 2.30 1.34
CA VAL A 315 -64.12 2.19 -0.11
C VAL A 315 -64.52 0.74 -0.41
N SER A 316 -65.67 0.53 -1.06
CA SER A 316 -66.20 -0.80 -1.37
C SER A 316 -65.39 -1.50 -2.48
N ASN A 317 -65.23 -2.83 -2.37
CA ASN A 317 -64.42 -3.64 -3.28
C ASN A 317 -65.04 -3.85 -4.69
N SER A 318 -65.90 -2.95 -5.15
CA SER A 318 -66.77 -3.12 -6.32
C SER A 318 -66.28 -2.49 -7.62
N GLU A 319 -65.19 -1.70 -7.60
CA GLU A 319 -64.72 -0.93 -8.77
C GLU A 319 -63.24 -1.22 -9.10
N GLU A 320 -63.08 -2.08 -10.11
CA GLU A 320 -61.90 -2.48 -10.90
C GLU A 320 -60.54 -2.75 -10.22
N HIS A 321 -60.09 -4.00 -10.44
CA HIS A 321 -58.72 -4.48 -10.24
C HIS A 321 -57.72 -3.67 -11.09
N GLY A 322 -56.78 -3.01 -10.42
CA GLY A 322 -55.70 -2.28 -11.06
C GLY A 322 -55.00 -1.40 -10.03
N SER A 323 -53.73 -1.71 -9.78
CA SER A 323 -52.88 -0.91 -8.89
C SER A 323 -52.64 0.47 -9.50
N LEU A 324 -52.81 1.53 -8.72
CA LEU A 324 -52.50 2.90 -9.14
C LEU A 324 -51.06 3.32 -8.80
N ILE A 325 -50.28 2.42 -8.19
CA ILE A 325 -48.88 2.61 -7.82
C ILE A 325 -48.00 2.70 -9.08
N GLY A 326 -47.93 3.89 -9.67
CA GLY A 326 -47.09 4.17 -10.86
C GLY A 326 -47.53 5.33 -11.74
N LYS A 327 -48.73 5.91 -11.55
CA LYS A 327 -49.20 7.07 -12.34
C LYS A 327 -48.58 8.39 -11.84
N ALA A 328 -47.29 8.57 -12.14
CA ALA A 328 -46.46 9.68 -11.64
C ALA A 328 -46.75 11.04 -12.30
N SER A 329 -47.93 11.62 -12.02
CA SER A 329 -48.29 12.98 -12.48
C SER A 329 -49.30 13.70 -11.58
N TRP A 330 -49.14 13.60 -10.24
CA TRP A 330 -50.12 14.13 -9.28
C TRP A 330 -49.58 15.32 -8.45
N GLY A 331 -50.07 16.52 -8.77
CA GLY A 331 -49.90 17.72 -7.94
C GLY A 331 -50.97 17.79 -6.85
N PHE A 332 -50.57 17.76 -5.58
CA PHE A 332 -51.49 17.72 -4.44
C PHE A 332 -52.00 19.14 -4.07
N ASP A 333 -52.74 19.79 -4.98
CA ASP A 333 -53.31 21.14 -4.75
C ASP A 333 -54.67 21.13 -4.00
N GLY A 334 -55.43 20.05 -4.13
CA GLY A 334 -56.70 19.82 -3.43
C GLY A 334 -57.94 20.41 -4.11
N SER A 335 -57.87 20.75 -5.40
CA SER A 335 -58.92 21.50 -6.09
C SER A 335 -60.13 20.70 -6.61
N HIS A 336 -60.04 19.36 -6.78
CA HIS A 336 -61.12 18.55 -7.38
C HIS A 336 -61.73 17.48 -6.44
N PRO A 337 -63.07 17.24 -6.48
CA PRO A 337 -63.71 16.21 -5.65
C PRO A 337 -63.45 14.76 -6.10
N ALA A 338 -63.17 14.54 -7.39
CA ALA A 338 -62.90 13.20 -7.95
C ALA A 338 -61.68 12.54 -7.28
N ASP A 339 -60.71 13.36 -6.88
CA ASP A 339 -59.47 12.96 -6.24
C ASP A 339 -59.66 12.12 -4.98
N TYR A 340 -60.75 12.31 -4.21
CA TYR A 340 -60.81 11.76 -2.85
C TYR A 340 -60.85 10.23 -2.85
N VAL A 341 -61.62 9.63 -3.76
CA VAL A 341 -61.69 8.16 -3.89
C VAL A 341 -60.37 7.60 -4.43
N GLU A 342 -59.74 8.28 -5.39
CA GLU A 342 -58.42 7.89 -5.91
C GLU A 342 -57.34 7.97 -4.82
N LYS A 343 -57.32 9.04 -4.02
CA LYS A 343 -56.40 9.23 -2.89
C LYS A 343 -56.64 8.21 -1.77
N GLN A 344 -57.88 7.77 -1.54
CA GLN A 344 -58.18 6.66 -0.62
C GLN A 344 -57.68 5.31 -1.17
N LYS A 345 -57.83 5.04 -2.48
CA LYS A 345 -57.27 3.84 -3.10
C LYS A 345 -55.74 3.84 -3.04
N ILE A 346 -55.08 4.95 -3.36
CA ILE A 346 -53.62 5.07 -3.26
C ILE A 346 -53.13 4.89 -1.80
N ALA A 347 -53.84 5.46 -0.81
CA ALA A 347 -53.49 5.29 0.61
C ALA A 347 -53.68 3.84 1.10
N ARG A 348 -54.72 3.14 0.61
CA ARG A 348 -54.92 1.70 0.82
C ARG A 348 -53.78 0.90 0.19
N ASP A 349 -53.64 1.01 -1.13
CA ASP A 349 -52.65 0.28 -1.94
C ASP A 349 -51.23 0.44 -1.34
N PHE A 350 -50.87 1.64 -0.86
CA PHE A 350 -49.58 1.91 -0.20
C PHE A 350 -49.43 1.26 1.18
N VAL A 351 -50.42 1.37 2.08
CA VAL A 351 -50.31 0.82 3.44
C VAL A 351 -50.43 -0.70 3.45
N ASP A 352 -51.32 -1.26 2.63
CA ASP A 352 -51.49 -2.72 2.54
C ASP A 352 -50.30 -3.39 1.80
N ASP A 353 -49.69 -2.77 0.78
CA ASP A 353 -48.42 -3.27 0.18
C ASP A 353 -47.27 -3.28 1.20
N LEU A 354 -47.11 -2.23 2.02
CA LEU A 354 -46.12 -2.22 3.11
C LEU A 354 -46.35 -3.38 4.09
N LEU A 355 -47.59 -3.57 4.55
CA LEU A 355 -47.94 -4.61 5.52
C LEU A 355 -47.82 -6.03 4.93
N ALA A 356 -48.20 -6.24 3.67
CA ALA A 356 -48.12 -7.53 3.00
C ALA A 356 -46.68 -7.90 2.60
N ASN A 357 -45.92 -6.92 2.09
CA ASN A 357 -44.73 -7.17 1.27
C ASN A 357 -43.40 -6.61 1.83
N SER A 358 -43.33 -5.98 3.01
CA SER A 358 -42.05 -5.64 3.66
C SER A 358 -41.82 -6.34 5.02
N CYS A 359 -40.56 -6.51 5.42
CA CYS A 359 -40.15 -6.96 6.77
C CYS A 359 -40.20 -5.83 7.81
N VAL A 360 -39.78 -4.65 7.38
CA VAL A 360 -39.54 -3.46 8.20
C VAL A 360 -39.79 -2.23 7.33
N CYS A 361 -40.03 -1.07 7.93
CA CYS A 361 -40.04 0.19 7.20
C CYS A 361 -39.15 1.22 7.89
N LYS A 362 -38.07 1.63 7.22
CA LYS A 362 -37.11 2.61 7.72
C LYS A 362 -37.57 4.01 7.36
N PHE A 363 -38.27 4.69 8.26
CA PHE A 363 -38.54 6.11 8.07
C PHE A 363 -37.36 6.95 8.57
N SER A 364 -36.89 7.88 7.74
CA SER A 364 -35.73 8.72 8.01
C SER A 364 -36.06 10.20 7.83
N GLN A 365 -35.17 11.09 8.30
CA GLN A 365 -35.25 12.53 8.02
C GLN A 365 -34.72 12.88 6.61
N GLY A 366 -34.14 11.91 5.89
CA GLY A 366 -33.24 12.13 4.76
C GLY A 366 -31.81 12.49 5.20
N PHE A 367 -30.84 12.40 4.29
CA PHE A 367 -29.53 13.03 4.48
C PHE A 367 -29.70 14.54 4.20
N LEU A 368 -29.68 15.36 5.26
CA LEU A 368 -30.13 16.76 5.24
C LEU A 368 -29.08 17.72 4.62
N GLU A 369 -28.88 17.55 3.31
CA GLU A 369 -28.17 18.43 2.38
C GLU A 369 -29.12 19.48 1.75
N PRO A 370 -28.63 20.68 1.36
CA PRO A 370 -29.44 21.69 0.70
C PRO A 370 -29.90 21.24 -0.70
N GLY A 371 -31.22 21.02 -0.86
CA GLY A 371 -31.85 20.71 -2.15
C GLY A 371 -32.60 19.37 -2.20
N MET A 372 -32.32 18.45 -1.27
CA MET A 372 -33.08 17.21 -1.12
C MET A 372 -34.46 17.47 -0.48
N PRO A 373 -35.55 16.82 -0.95
CA PRO A 373 -36.82 16.85 -0.24
C PRO A 373 -36.68 16.12 1.11
N PRO A 374 -37.20 16.67 2.23
CA PRO A 374 -37.03 16.07 3.54
C PRO A 374 -37.86 14.78 3.69
N GLY A 375 -37.27 13.76 4.32
CA GLY A 375 -37.96 12.50 4.61
C GLY A 375 -39.08 12.66 5.64
N ILE A 376 -40.06 11.74 5.66
CA ILE A 376 -41.28 11.88 6.49
C ILE A 376 -40.99 12.11 7.98
N ALA A 377 -39.91 11.55 8.53
CA ALA A 377 -39.55 11.78 9.92
C ALA A 377 -39.24 13.25 10.23
N ALA A 378 -38.78 14.05 9.26
CA ALA A 378 -38.58 15.49 9.45
C ALA A 378 -39.91 16.27 9.59
N TYR A 379 -41.04 15.65 9.23
CA TYR A 379 -42.38 16.18 9.50
C TYR A 379 -42.92 15.68 10.85
N TRP A 380 -42.75 14.40 11.19
CA TRP A 380 -43.16 13.84 12.49
C TRP A 380 -42.40 14.39 13.71
N ASN A 381 -41.27 15.06 13.50
CA ASN A 381 -40.55 15.78 14.56
C ASN A 381 -41.02 17.23 14.75
N ARG A 382 -42.11 17.66 14.08
CA ARG A 382 -42.74 18.97 14.29
C ARG A 382 -43.88 18.86 15.31
N PRO A 383 -44.00 19.78 16.29
CA PRO A 383 -45.04 19.68 17.32
C PRO A 383 -46.47 19.61 16.76
N GLU A 384 -46.75 20.32 15.67
CA GLU A 384 -48.07 20.33 15.02
C GLU A 384 -48.42 19.04 14.23
N LEU A 385 -47.49 18.07 14.20
CA LEU A 385 -47.62 16.76 13.55
C LEU A 385 -47.17 15.60 14.46
N GLU A 386 -47.06 15.83 15.77
CA GLU A 386 -46.59 14.83 16.75
C GLU A 386 -47.49 13.58 16.81
N ASP A 387 -48.76 13.69 16.41
CA ASP A 387 -49.73 12.58 16.34
C ASP A 387 -49.89 11.98 14.94
N ALA A 388 -49.23 12.52 13.90
CA ALA A 388 -49.57 12.29 12.50
C ALA A 388 -49.39 10.83 12.02
N ASP A 389 -48.55 10.03 12.68
CA ASP A 389 -48.40 8.59 12.46
C ASP A 389 -49.44 7.74 13.21
N SER A 390 -50.23 8.32 14.11
CA SER A 390 -51.13 7.61 15.03
C SER A 390 -52.49 8.28 15.24
N ARG A 391 -52.84 9.25 14.39
CA ARG A 391 -54.05 10.08 14.52
C ARG A 391 -55.31 9.21 14.38
N PRO A 392 -56.24 9.23 15.37
CA PRO A 392 -57.41 8.36 15.35
C PRO A 392 -58.23 8.49 14.07
N GLY A 393 -58.54 7.35 13.45
CA GLY A 393 -59.32 7.26 12.22
C GLY A 393 -58.56 7.58 10.94
N THR A 394 -57.22 7.62 10.90
CA THR A 394 -56.43 7.82 9.67
C THR A 394 -55.75 6.54 9.16
N TRP A 395 -55.20 6.59 7.94
CA TRP A 395 -54.33 5.53 7.41
C TRP A 395 -53.04 5.34 8.23
N GLY A 396 -52.57 6.37 8.95
CA GLY A 396 -51.49 6.27 9.93
C GLY A 396 -51.84 5.37 11.12
N GLU A 397 -52.99 5.58 11.77
CA GLU A 397 -53.47 4.68 12.84
C GLU A 397 -53.60 3.23 12.32
N TYR A 398 -54.07 3.04 11.09
CA TYR A 398 -54.17 1.71 10.49
C TYR A 398 -52.80 1.06 10.20
N LEU A 399 -51.81 1.81 9.69
CA LEU A 399 -50.43 1.31 9.55
C LEU A 399 -49.84 0.91 10.91
N ARG A 400 -50.09 1.69 11.97
CA ARG A 400 -49.70 1.35 13.35
C ARG A 400 -50.39 0.08 13.85
N TYR A 401 -51.69 -0.04 13.66
CA TYR A 401 -52.46 -1.22 14.02
C TYR A 401 -51.95 -2.47 13.28
N GLY A 402 -51.78 -2.38 11.95
CA GLY A 402 -51.26 -3.46 11.12
C GLY A 402 -49.86 -3.91 11.51
N SER A 403 -48.97 -2.96 11.84
CA SER A 403 -47.59 -3.26 12.28
C SER A 403 -47.51 -4.10 13.56
N VAL A 404 -48.58 -4.18 14.35
CA VAL A 404 -48.65 -5.01 15.56
C VAL A 404 -49.59 -6.21 15.41
N HIS A 405 -50.71 -6.06 14.69
CA HIS A 405 -51.83 -7.01 14.73
C HIS A 405 -52.07 -7.80 13.44
N LEU A 406 -51.38 -7.50 12.34
CA LEU A 406 -51.54 -8.19 11.05
C LEU A 406 -50.25 -8.89 10.60
N GLU A 407 -50.41 -10.09 10.05
CA GLU A 407 -49.39 -10.85 9.31
C GLU A 407 -49.92 -11.18 7.90
N PRO A 408 -49.07 -11.47 6.91
CA PRO A 408 -49.55 -11.86 5.59
C PRO A 408 -50.22 -13.24 5.54
N THR A 409 -51.16 -13.42 4.61
CA THR A 409 -51.79 -14.73 4.37
C THR A 409 -50.81 -15.71 3.72
N SER A 410 -49.98 -15.26 2.78
CA SER A 410 -48.98 -16.08 2.07
C SER A 410 -47.94 -16.71 2.99
N GLU A 411 -47.78 -18.04 2.89
CA GLU A 411 -46.77 -18.80 3.64
C GLU A 411 -45.35 -18.61 3.09
N GLU A 412 -45.18 -18.22 1.81
CA GLU A 412 -43.86 -17.84 1.26
C GLU A 412 -43.30 -16.60 1.97
N ARG A 413 -44.19 -15.68 2.36
CA ARG A 413 -43.85 -14.46 3.09
C ARG A 413 -43.54 -14.70 4.58
N LYS A 414 -43.63 -15.94 5.09
CA LYS A 414 -43.20 -16.36 6.44
C LYS A 414 -41.80 -16.99 6.50
N HIS A 415 -41.23 -17.34 5.36
CA HIS A 415 -39.91 -17.97 5.27
C HIS A 415 -39.19 -17.39 4.06
N LEU A 416 -38.76 -16.13 4.19
CA LEU A 416 -38.05 -15.45 3.11
C LEU A 416 -36.73 -16.18 2.79
N LYS A 417 -36.26 -16.00 1.56
CA LYS A 417 -34.99 -16.58 1.08
C LYS A 417 -33.98 -15.45 0.92
N PRO A 418 -32.69 -15.68 1.25
CA PRO A 418 -31.67 -14.67 1.08
C PRO A 418 -31.36 -14.46 -0.41
N LEU A 419 -30.89 -13.26 -0.74
CA LEU A 419 -30.42 -12.90 -2.08
C LEU A 419 -29.24 -13.77 -2.51
N PRO A 420 -29.16 -14.18 -3.80
CA PRO A 420 -28.00 -14.89 -4.32
C PRO A 420 -26.80 -13.95 -4.43
N ILE A 421 -25.87 -14.05 -3.46
CA ILE A 421 -24.64 -13.24 -3.44
C ILE A 421 -23.81 -13.50 -4.71
N PRO A 422 -23.51 -12.49 -5.54
CA PRO A 422 -22.77 -12.68 -6.79
C PRO A 422 -21.35 -13.23 -6.62
N GLN A 423 -20.76 -13.71 -7.71
CA GLN A 423 -19.34 -14.09 -7.71
C GLN A 423 -18.42 -12.86 -7.68
N ASN A 424 -18.69 -11.84 -8.50
CA ASN A 424 -18.02 -10.55 -8.39
C ASN A 424 -18.74 -9.66 -7.37
N THR A 425 -18.04 -9.27 -6.31
CA THR A 425 -18.53 -8.37 -5.25
C THR A 425 -17.60 -7.19 -4.99
N GLY A 426 -16.60 -7.00 -5.86
CA GLY A 426 -15.47 -6.08 -5.69
C GLY A 426 -14.13 -6.80 -5.78
N GLU A 427 -13.04 -6.03 -5.83
CA GLU A 427 -11.67 -6.55 -5.81
C GLU A 427 -11.36 -7.19 -4.44
N VAL A 428 -10.66 -8.32 -4.46
CA VAL A 428 -10.26 -9.04 -3.23
C VAL A 428 -8.80 -8.77 -2.91
N HIS A 429 -8.57 -8.10 -1.78
CA HIS A 429 -7.24 -7.67 -1.37
C HIS A 429 -6.65 -8.62 -0.31
N ASN A 430 -5.51 -9.23 -0.62
CA ASN A 430 -4.81 -10.18 0.27
C ASN A 430 -3.87 -9.44 1.24
N VAL A 431 -4.44 -8.55 2.07
CA VAL A 431 -3.71 -7.64 2.96
C VAL A 431 -4.18 -7.75 4.41
N GLY A 432 -3.34 -7.36 5.35
CA GLY A 432 -3.71 -7.27 6.76
C GLY A 432 -4.90 -6.32 6.98
N LEU A 433 -5.76 -6.64 7.94
CA LEU A 433 -6.96 -5.84 8.19
C LEU A 433 -6.66 -4.35 8.51
N PHE A 434 -5.51 -4.10 9.15
CA PHE A 434 -4.95 -2.78 9.49
C PHE A 434 -3.83 -2.30 8.57
N GLU A 435 -3.54 -3.06 7.50
CA GLU A 435 -2.59 -2.69 6.48
C GLU A 435 -3.29 -1.76 5.48
N ALA A 436 -2.87 -0.50 5.45
CA ALA A 436 -3.37 0.45 4.47
C ALA A 436 -3.06 -0.10 3.07
N LEU A 437 -4.06 -0.16 2.19
CA LEU A 437 -3.80 -0.40 0.78
C LEU A 437 -3.04 0.82 0.26
N SER A 438 -1.80 0.59 -0.17
CA SER A 438 -0.81 1.60 -0.56
C SER A 438 -1.10 2.23 -1.93
N TYR A 439 -2.38 2.42 -2.25
CA TYR A 439 -2.81 3.24 -3.37
C TYR A 439 -2.52 4.73 -3.07
N GLU A 440 -1.30 5.10 -3.41
CA GLU A 440 -0.89 6.43 -3.89
C GLU A 440 -1.30 7.62 -2.99
N LEU A 441 -0.33 8.17 -2.23
CA LEU A 441 -0.47 9.56 -1.80
C LEU A 441 -0.42 10.47 -3.05
N SER A 442 -1.60 10.73 -3.62
CA SER A 442 -1.83 11.77 -4.62
C SER A 442 -1.72 13.16 -3.99
N GLY A 443 -0.53 13.48 -3.47
CA GLY A 443 -0.14 14.80 -3.03
C GLY A 443 0.05 15.71 -4.24
N SER A 444 -0.96 16.54 -4.52
CA SER A 444 -1.10 17.35 -5.74
C SER A 444 0.10 18.26 -6.05
N LEU A 445 1.06 17.76 -6.83
CA LEU A 445 2.16 18.51 -7.43
C LEU A 445 2.50 17.91 -8.80
N LEU A 446 2.31 18.73 -9.85
CA LEU A 446 2.41 18.39 -11.29
C LEU A 446 1.25 17.51 -11.82
N ASN A 447 0.81 17.82 -13.04
CA ASN A 447 -0.31 17.16 -13.70
C ASN A 447 0.13 15.86 -14.41
N GLY A 448 -0.59 14.76 -14.17
CA GLY A 448 -0.52 13.55 -15.00
C GLY A 448 0.62 12.60 -14.66
N GLY A 449 0.39 11.72 -13.68
CA GLY A 449 1.29 10.63 -13.31
C GLY A 449 1.25 10.36 -11.81
N ASN A 450 0.48 9.37 -11.38
CA ASN A 450 0.40 9.02 -9.98
C ASN A 450 1.69 8.29 -9.57
N ILE A 451 2.37 8.76 -8.53
CA ILE A 451 3.67 8.21 -8.14
C ILE A 451 3.48 7.14 -7.05
N SER A 452 3.71 5.88 -7.41
CA SER A 452 3.81 4.77 -6.45
C SER A 452 4.88 5.07 -5.39
N LEU A 453 4.43 5.14 -4.14
CA LEU A 453 5.29 5.44 -2.99
C LEU A 453 6.35 4.38 -2.76
N GLU A 454 6.03 3.11 -3.03
CA GLU A 454 6.94 1.98 -2.85
C GLU A 454 8.08 2.03 -3.86
N GLN A 455 7.76 2.29 -5.14
CA GLN A 455 8.75 2.53 -6.18
C GLN A 455 9.61 3.77 -5.87
N LEU A 456 8.99 4.86 -5.40
CA LEU A 456 9.68 6.09 -5.04
C LEU A 456 10.65 5.87 -3.86
N TRP A 457 10.21 5.22 -2.78
CA TRP A 457 11.06 4.96 -1.62
C TRP A 457 12.13 3.91 -1.89
N ASN A 458 11.87 2.87 -2.69
CA ASN A 458 12.92 1.93 -3.13
C ASN A 458 14.03 2.68 -3.89
N SER A 459 13.64 3.52 -4.86
CA SER A 459 14.56 4.38 -5.61
C SER A 459 15.35 5.33 -4.72
N ILE A 460 14.70 6.00 -3.77
CA ILE A 460 15.37 6.91 -2.82
C ILE A 460 16.35 6.14 -1.91
N LEU A 461 15.99 4.94 -1.44
CA LEU A 461 16.85 4.12 -0.59
C LEU A 461 18.10 3.62 -1.33
N LEU A 462 17.98 3.23 -2.60
CA LEU A 462 19.12 2.90 -3.45
C LEU A 462 19.99 4.13 -3.75
N ALA A 463 19.36 5.29 -4.00
CA ALA A 463 20.05 6.55 -4.22
C ALA A 463 20.84 7.03 -2.98
N ILE A 464 20.32 6.84 -1.77
CA ILE A 464 21.01 7.15 -0.51
C ILE A 464 22.29 6.31 -0.36
N TYR A 465 22.27 5.04 -0.78
CA TYR A 465 23.47 4.19 -0.81
C TYR A 465 24.53 4.75 -1.78
N GLY A 466 24.15 5.10 -3.02
CA GLY A 466 25.07 5.72 -3.99
C GLY A 466 25.62 7.07 -3.52
N GLY A 467 24.75 7.96 -3.05
CA GLY A 467 25.12 9.30 -2.56
C GLY A 467 26.00 9.28 -1.31
N SER A 468 25.74 8.37 -0.36
CA SER A 468 26.61 8.20 0.81
C SER A 468 27.97 7.59 0.44
N THR A 469 28.02 6.65 -0.51
CA THR A 469 29.27 6.13 -1.07
C THR A 469 30.09 7.25 -1.73
N LEU A 470 29.46 8.09 -2.53
CA LEU A 470 30.08 9.24 -3.21
C LEU A 470 30.66 10.26 -2.22
N ILE A 471 29.90 10.64 -1.19
CA ILE A 471 30.33 11.61 -0.16
C ILE A 471 31.41 11.02 0.75
N ALA A 472 31.31 9.74 1.09
CA ALA A 472 32.26 9.09 2.00
C ALA A 472 33.61 8.78 1.33
N SER A 473 33.64 8.42 0.04
CA SER A 473 34.85 7.92 -0.65
C SER A 473 36.11 8.80 -0.46
N PRO A 474 36.07 10.15 -0.61
CA PRO A 474 37.26 10.99 -0.38
C PRO A 474 37.74 10.99 1.09
N ILE A 475 36.81 10.85 2.04
CA ILE A 475 37.10 10.81 3.48
C ILE A 475 37.69 9.43 3.84
N CYS A 476 37.06 8.37 3.36
CA CYS A 476 37.47 6.98 3.58
C CYS A 476 38.85 6.67 2.98
N GLY A 477 39.15 7.18 1.78
CA GLY A 477 40.49 7.10 1.20
C GLY A 477 41.55 7.83 2.03
N TRP A 478 41.25 9.04 2.53
CA TRP A 478 42.17 9.78 3.41
C TRP A 478 42.40 9.09 4.76
N ILE A 479 41.40 8.38 5.31
CA ILE A 479 41.56 7.53 6.49
C ILE A 479 42.45 6.33 6.16
N ALA A 480 42.19 5.63 5.06
CA ALA A 480 42.98 4.48 4.62
C ALA A 480 44.46 4.83 4.36
N ASP A 481 44.73 6.03 3.84
CA ASP A 481 46.09 6.58 3.63
C ASP A 481 46.85 6.90 4.93
N ARG A 482 46.15 7.11 6.06
CA ARG A 482 46.76 7.59 7.32
C ARG A 482 47.01 6.51 8.37
N HIS A 483 46.41 5.34 8.23
CA HIS A 483 46.67 4.20 9.11
C HIS A 483 47.76 3.31 8.51
N GLY A 484 48.83 3.04 9.26
CA GLY A 484 49.95 2.17 8.83
C GLY A 484 49.61 0.67 8.76
N THR A 485 48.33 0.30 8.81
CA THR A 485 47.78 -1.05 8.59
C THR A 485 46.43 -0.90 7.89
N ARG A 486 46.18 -1.68 6.82
CA ARG A 486 44.94 -1.55 6.02
C ARG A 486 43.78 -2.35 6.63
N ARG A 487 44.11 -3.40 7.38
CA ARG A 487 43.23 -4.25 8.20
C ARG A 487 42.33 -3.45 9.14
N GLY A 488 42.82 -2.36 9.74
CA GLY A 488 42.03 -1.51 10.64
C GLY A 488 40.80 -0.88 9.95
N PRO A 489 40.99 -0.01 8.94
CA PRO A 489 39.90 0.55 8.14
C PRO A 489 38.95 -0.49 7.53
N LEU A 490 39.48 -1.65 7.09
CA LEU A 490 38.67 -2.74 6.54
C LEU A 490 37.73 -3.39 7.57
N LEU A 491 38.22 -3.66 8.78
CA LEU A 491 37.38 -4.20 9.87
C LEU A 491 36.33 -3.18 10.34
N VAL A 492 36.66 -1.89 10.36
CA VAL A 492 35.67 -0.83 10.63
C VAL A 492 34.60 -0.78 9.53
N GLY A 493 34.99 -0.91 8.26
CA GLY A 493 34.06 -1.03 7.13
C GLY A 493 33.06 -2.18 7.30
N LEU A 494 33.55 -3.39 7.62
CA LEU A 494 32.68 -4.55 7.88
C LEU A 494 31.83 -4.42 9.15
N GLY A 495 32.32 -3.72 10.17
CA GLY A 495 31.51 -3.34 11.34
C GLY A 495 30.33 -2.43 10.95
N CYS A 496 30.58 -1.43 10.11
CA CYS A 496 29.53 -0.59 9.52
C CYS A 496 28.58 -1.39 8.62
N LEU A 497 29.08 -2.39 7.87
CA LEU A 497 28.24 -3.28 7.06
C LEU A 497 27.30 -4.11 7.94
N GLY A 498 27.82 -4.76 8.98
CA GLY A 498 27.02 -5.53 9.92
C GLY A 498 25.97 -4.69 10.64
N ALA A 499 26.32 -3.46 11.02
CA ALA A 499 25.37 -2.49 11.59
C ALA A 499 24.30 -2.07 10.57
N ALA A 500 24.67 -1.83 9.31
CA ALA A 500 23.72 -1.53 8.23
C ALA A 500 22.74 -2.69 8.00
N THR A 501 23.24 -3.93 7.90
CA THR A 501 22.44 -5.14 7.76
C THR A 501 21.49 -5.33 8.94
N LEU A 502 21.93 -5.04 10.17
CA LEU A 502 21.09 -5.10 11.37
C LEU A 502 19.99 -4.03 11.36
N LEU A 503 20.29 -2.80 10.94
CA LEU A 503 19.30 -1.72 10.80
C LEU A 503 18.26 -2.02 9.72
N LEU A 504 18.65 -2.69 8.62
CA LEU A 504 17.72 -3.11 7.57
C LEU A 504 16.80 -4.27 8.03
N HIS A 505 17.33 -5.25 8.75
CA HIS A 505 16.56 -6.39 9.31
C HIS A 505 15.65 -5.98 10.48
N LEU A 506 16.06 -5.01 11.30
CA LEU A 506 15.20 -4.43 12.36
C LEU A 506 14.39 -3.22 11.85
N GLY A 507 14.20 -3.13 10.53
CA GLY A 507 13.77 -1.96 9.78
C GLY A 507 12.29 -1.58 9.89
N GLY A 508 11.70 -1.61 11.08
CA GLY A 508 10.28 -1.29 11.31
C GLY A 508 9.86 0.18 11.06
N THR A 509 10.78 1.06 10.63
CA THR A 509 10.47 2.43 10.21
C THR A 509 11.33 2.86 9.03
N LEU A 510 10.81 3.78 8.20
CA LEU A 510 11.53 4.40 7.09
C LEU A 510 12.85 5.07 7.53
N GLN A 511 12.89 5.68 8.71
CA GLN A 511 14.11 6.29 9.24
C GLN A 511 15.21 5.24 9.47
N THR A 512 14.86 4.07 10.01
CA THR A 512 15.79 2.94 10.21
C THR A 512 16.37 2.47 8.87
N LEU A 513 15.54 2.38 7.82
CA LEU A 513 15.99 1.99 6.48
C LEU A 513 16.92 3.03 5.83
N ILE A 514 16.62 4.33 6.00
CA ILE A 514 17.48 5.44 5.55
C ILE A 514 18.85 5.37 6.22
N PHE A 515 18.92 5.19 7.55
CA PHE A 515 20.19 5.03 8.25
C PHE A 515 20.92 3.73 7.85
N GLY A 516 20.19 2.63 7.64
CA GLY A 516 20.76 1.39 7.11
C GLY A 516 21.47 1.60 5.77
N ARG A 517 20.82 2.25 4.80
CA ARG A 517 21.43 2.58 3.49
C ARG A 517 22.60 3.56 3.59
N LEU A 518 22.53 4.54 4.51
CA LEU A 518 23.63 5.47 4.79
C LEU A 518 24.89 4.73 5.29
N PHE A 519 24.74 3.86 6.30
CA PHE A 519 25.85 3.05 6.81
C PHE A 519 26.37 2.04 5.77
N GLN A 520 25.49 1.50 4.91
CA GLN A 520 25.88 0.59 3.83
C GLN A 520 26.80 1.27 2.80
N GLY A 521 26.53 2.53 2.42
CA GLY A 521 27.38 3.27 1.49
C GLY A 521 28.69 3.78 2.11
N ILE A 522 28.66 4.18 3.39
CA ILE A 522 29.88 4.50 4.15
C ILE A 522 30.79 3.25 4.27
N SER A 523 30.19 2.08 4.52
CA SER A 523 30.90 0.79 4.49
C SER A 523 31.51 0.51 3.12
N ALA A 524 30.74 0.66 2.03
CA ALA A 524 31.25 0.45 0.68
C ALA A 524 32.46 1.35 0.39
N ALA A 525 32.37 2.65 0.70
CA ALA A 525 33.46 3.60 0.56
C ALA A 525 34.74 3.21 1.32
N LEU A 526 34.62 2.71 2.57
CA LEU A 526 35.75 2.17 3.35
C LEU A 526 36.35 0.91 2.72
N VAL A 527 35.52 -0.09 2.41
CA VAL A 527 35.98 -1.40 1.94
C VAL A 527 36.62 -1.32 0.55
N TYR A 528 36.05 -0.54 -0.38
CA TYR A 528 36.66 -0.31 -1.69
C TYR A 528 37.99 0.47 -1.58
N SER A 529 38.02 1.57 -0.81
CA SER A 529 39.23 2.40 -0.72
C SER A 529 40.41 1.66 -0.09
N ALA A 530 40.20 1.01 1.06
CA ALA A 530 41.27 0.30 1.76
C ALA A 530 41.60 -1.07 1.12
N GLY A 531 40.65 -1.70 0.42
CA GLY A 531 40.88 -2.94 -0.31
C GLY A 531 41.76 -2.76 -1.55
N LEU A 532 41.53 -1.69 -2.32
CA LEU A 532 42.38 -1.32 -3.46
C LEU A 532 43.77 -0.86 -3.01
N ALA A 533 43.87 -0.15 -1.88
CA ALA A 533 45.15 0.22 -1.28
C ALA A 533 45.96 -1.02 -0.83
N LEU A 534 45.33 -1.96 -0.12
CA LEU A 534 45.96 -3.22 0.28
C LEU A 534 46.46 -4.02 -0.93
N LEU A 535 45.71 -4.04 -2.04
CA LEU A 535 46.17 -4.70 -3.27
C LEU A 535 47.41 -4.02 -3.87
N GLY A 536 47.45 -2.68 -3.89
CA GLY A 536 48.60 -1.92 -4.40
C GLY A 536 49.83 -1.97 -3.49
N ASP A 537 49.68 -2.23 -2.20
CA ASP A 537 50.79 -2.47 -1.28
C ASP A 537 51.32 -3.91 -1.40
N ALA A 538 50.43 -4.90 -1.54
CA ALA A 538 50.78 -6.32 -1.57
C ALA A 538 51.28 -6.81 -2.94
N VAL A 539 51.01 -6.06 -4.02
CA VAL A 539 51.33 -6.44 -5.39
C VAL A 539 52.16 -5.33 -6.05
N GLY A 540 53.42 -5.65 -6.39
CA GLY A 540 54.33 -4.72 -7.04
C GLY A 540 53.79 -4.21 -8.39
N ARG A 541 54.19 -2.98 -8.78
CA ARG A 541 53.61 -2.22 -9.91
C ARG A 541 53.38 -3.01 -11.19
N GLU A 542 54.26 -3.96 -11.52
CA GLU A 542 54.19 -4.77 -12.75
C GLU A 542 53.01 -5.77 -12.78
N SER A 543 52.54 -6.25 -11.63
CA SER A 543 51.48 -7.27 -11.52
C SER A 543 50.15 -6.77 -10.93
N VAL A 544 50.05 -5.45 -10.64
CA VAL A 544 48.80 -4.80 -10.18
C VAL A 544 47.66 -5.01 -11.18
N GLY A 545 47.94 -4.94 -12.49
CA GLY A 545 46.92 -5.09 -13.54
C GLY A 545 46.24 -6.46 -13.55
N GLU A 546 47.03 -7.54 -13.41
CA GLU A 546 46.50 -8.92 -13.31
C GLU A 546 45.67 -9.10 -12.04
N SER A 547 46.17 -8.58 -10.92
CA SER A 547 45.50 -8.66 -9.62
C SER A 547 44.18 -7.88 -9.58
N MET A 548 44.12 -6.71 -10.22
CA MET A 548 42.87 -5.96 -10.45
C MET A 548 41.88 -6.74 -11.31
N GLY A 549 42.36 -7.57 -12.25
CA GLY A 549 41.54 -8.50 -13.02
C GLY A 549 40.82 -9.53 -12.15
N TYR A 550 41.53 -10.15 -11.20
CA TYR A 550 40.93 -11.07 -10.22
C TYR A 550 39.91 -10.38 -9.31
N VAL A 551 40.21 -9.19 -8.81
CA VAL A 551 39.26 -8.38 -8.01
C VAL A 551 37.99 -8.06 -8.81
N THR A 552 38.15 -7.65 -10.07
CA THR A 552 37.01 -7.34 -10.97
C THR A 552 36.14 -8.58 -11.20
N LEU A 553 36.76 -9.74 -11.46
CA LEU A 553 36.06 -11.02 -11.62
C LEU A 553 35.28 -11.41 -10.36
N SER A 554 35.83 -11.18 -9.18
CA SER A 554 35.14 -11.43 -7.90
C SER A 554 33.93 -10.50 -7.69
N ILE A 555 34.06 -9.21 -8.01
CA ILE A 555 32.95 -8.24 -7.92
C ILE A 555 31.82 -8.64 -8.87
N THR A 556 32.14 -8.92 -10.14
CA THR A 556 31.20 -9.44 -11.14
C THR A 556 30.49 -10.70 -10.67
N THR A 557 31.24 -11.66 -10.11
CA THR A 557 30.68 -12.93 -9.62
C THR A 557 29.72 -12.69 -8.44
N ALA A 558 30.03 -11.76 -7.54
CA ALA A 558 29.14 -11.38 -6.43
C ALA A 558 27.85 -10.68 -6.92
N MET A 559 27.94 -9.79 -7.92
CA MET A 559 26.77 -9.13 -8.53
C MET A 559 25.86 -10.14 -9.26
N PHE A 560 26.44 -11.16 -9.90
CA PHE A 560 25.71 -12.26 -10.54
C PHE A 560 25.02 -13.19 -9.52
N ILE A 561 25.72 -13.60 -8.45
CA ILE A 561 25.19 -14.53 -7.44
C ILE A 561 24.15 -13.86 -6.53
N GLY A 562 24.34 -12.59 -6.18
CA GLY A 562 23.59 -11.88 -5.13
C GLY A 562 22.06 -11.91 -5.27
N PRO A 563 21.49 -11.37 -6.36
CA PRO A 563 20.02 -11.34 -6.56
C PRO A 563 19.41 -12.73 -6.62
N THR A 564 20.09 -13.69 -7.24
CA THR A 564 19.60 -15.07 -7.39
C THR A 564 19.59 -15.84 -6.07
N LEU A 565 20.66 -15.77 -5.26
CA LEU A 565 20.61 -16.34 -3.91
C LEU A 565 19.62 -15.60 -3.02
N GLY A 566 19.50 -14.28 -3.14
CA GLY A 566 18.52 -13.49 -2.40
C GLY A 566 17.09 -13.96 -2.61
N GLY A 567 16.66 -14.11 -3.87
CA GLY A 567 15.33 -14.62 -4.21
C GLY A 567 15.09 -16.07 -3.75
N VAL A 568 16.04 -16.97 -4.01
CA VAL A 568 15.91 -18.39 -3.61
C VAL A 568 15.86 -18.55 -2.09
N LEU A 569 16.68 -17.79 -1.33
CA LEU A 569 16.64 -17.81 0.13
C LEU A 569 15.34 -17.21 0.68
N PHE A 570 14.78 -16.18 0.04
CA PHE A 570 13.53 -15.56 0.47
C PHE A 570 12.32 -16.47 0.21
N ASP A 571 12.19 -17.09 -0.97
CA ASP A 571 11.13 -18.09 -1.22
C ASP A 571 11.28 -19.33 -0.30
N ALA A 572 12.50 -19.71 0.10
CA ALA A 572 12.76 -20.89 0.95
C ALA A 572 12.59 -20.67 2.46
N GLY A 573 12.82 -19.46 2.98
CA GLY A 573 12.81 -19.19 4.42
C GLY A 573 12.52 -17.74 4.82
N GLY A 574 12.04 -16.93 3.88
CA GLY A 574 11.72 -15.51 4.05
C GLY A 574 12.93 -14.65 4.39
N GLU A 575 12.63 -13.44 4.86
CA GLU A 575 13.58 -12.43 5.35
C GLU A 575 14.72 -13.02 6.21
N ARG A 576 14.38 -13.92 7.14
CA ARG A 576 15.34 -14.49 8.10
C ARG A 576 16.42 -15.34 7.45
N ALA A 577 16.11 -16.04 6.36
CA ALA A 577 17.10 -16.82 5.62
C ALA A 577 18.07 -15.89 4.87
N VAL A 578 17.56 -14.83 4.23
CA VAL A 578 18.37 -13.83 3.51
C VAL A 578 19.32 -13.10 4.47
N PHE A 579 18.82 -12.57 5.59
CA PHE A 579 19.67 -11.89 6.57
C PHE A 579 20.58 -12.84 7.34
N GLY A 580 20.14 -14.06 7.65
CA GLY A 580 20.99 -15.10 8.25
C GLY A 580 22.19 -15.46 7.37
N PHE A 581 21.98 -15.57 6.07
CA PHE A 581 23.05 -15.74 5.08
C PHE A 581 23.97 -14.50 5.02
N ALA A 582 23.40 -13.29 4.96
CA ALA A 582 24.18 -12.05 4.94
C ALA A 582 25.09 -11.91 6.17
N TYR A 583 24.58 -12.17 7.39
CA TYR A 583 25.39 -12.18 8.61
C TYR A 583 26.49 -13.26 8.56
N SER A 584 26.21 -14.43 7.99
CA SER A 584 27.18 -15.51 7.85
C SER A 584 28.34 -15.13 6.91
N VAL A 585 28.03 -14.45 5.79
CA VAL A 585 29.04 -13.93 4.86
C VAL A 585 29.87 -12.81 5.48
N ILE A 586 29.25 -11.88 6.22
CA ILE A 586 29.96 -10.79 6.92
C ILE A 586 30.88 -11.36 8.02
N ALA A 587 30.41 -12.33 8.79
CA ALA A 587 31.22 -12.99 9.83
C ALA A 587 32.39 -13.78 9.22
N LEU A 588 32.19 -14.42 8.06
CA LEU A 588 33.26 -15.09 7.32
C LEU A 588 34.31 -14.09 6.81
N ASP A 589 33.91 -12.98 6.20
CA ASP A 589 34.85 -11.95 5.71
C ASP A 589 35.64 -11.30 6.87
N ILE A 590 34.99 -10.99 8.00
CA ILE A 590 35.67 -10.55 9.23
C ILE A 590 36.71 -11.60 9.67
N THR A 591 36.35 -12.88 9.67
CA THR A 591 37.25 -13.97 10.08
C THR A 591 38.46 -14.11 9.13
N LEU A 592 38.23 -14.02 7.81
CA LEU A 592 39.28 -14.05 6.80
C LEU A 592 40.25 -12.86 6.96
N ARG A 593 39.74 -11.64 7.15
CA ARG A 593 40.58 -10.44 7.37
C ARG A 593 41.29 -10.43 8.73
N LEU A 594 40.78 -11.16 9.72
CA LEU A 594 41.51 -11.41 10.97
C LEU A 594 42.65 -12.41 10.81
N ALA A 595 42.58 -13.30 9.81
CA ALA A 595 43.64 -14.25 9.45
C ALA A 595 44.70 -13.67 8.50
N VAL A 596 44.42 -12.58 7.78
CA VAL A 596 45.44 -11.86 6.99
C VAL A 596 46.49 -11.25 7.92
N VAL A 597 47.73 -11.70 7.77
CA VAL A 597 48.91 -11.11 8.40
C VAL A 597 49.45 -10.05 7.45
N GLU A 598 49.33 -8.78 7.83
CA GLU A 598 50.03 -7.67 7.17
C GLU A 598 51.46 -7.63 7.70
N GLU A 599 52.45 -7.78 6.83
CA GLU A 599 53.85 -7.57 7.19
C GLU A 599 54.07 -6.09 7.47
N GLN A 600 54.57 -5.75 8.67
CA GLN A 600 54.73 -4.34 9.05
C GLN A 600 55.89 -3.73 8.26
N ALA A 601 55.57 -2.80 7.36
CA ALA A 601 56.57 -1.96 6.71
C ALA A 601 57.41 -1.25 7.78
N ASP A 602 58.68 -1.62 7.84
CA ASP A 602 59.51 -1.36 9.02
C ASP A 602 59.68 0.14 9.26
N SER A 603 59.58 0.56 10.53
CA SER A 603 59.51 1.98 10.88
C SER A 603 60.89 2.64 10.79
N ALA A 604 61.24 3.09 9.58
CA ALA A 604 62.48 3.82 9.30
C ALA A 604 62.74 4.90 10.37
N PRO A 605 63.96 4.94 10.95
CA PRO A 605 64.15 5.42 12.31
C PRO A 605 63.94 6.93 12.44
N ARG A 606 63.37 7.32 13.60
CA ARG A 606 63.40 8.73 14.04
C ARG A 606 64.85 9.15 14.23
N LEU A 607 65.31 10.09 13.40
CA LEU A 607 66.63 10.70 13.54
C LEU A 607 66.77 11.35 14.94
N VAL A 608 67.76 10.89 15.69
CA VAL A 608 68.19 11.48 16.97
C VAL A 608 69.68 11.75 16.88
N ASP A 609 70.02 13.02 17.08
CA ASP A 609 71.35 13.61 17.28
C ASP A 609 72.44 13.45 16.20
N ALA A 610 73.35 14.43 16.22
CA ALA A 610 74.50 14.50 15.32
C ALA A 610 75.73 13.81 15.93
N GLY A 611 76.47 13.04 15.12
CA GLY A 611 77.61 12.25 15.59
C GLY A 611 78.55 11.81 14.47
N ASP A 612 79.53 12.66 14.20
CA ASP A 612 80.84 12.43 13.57
C ASP A 612 81.28 10.96 13.25
N GLY A 613 81.75 10.73 12.02
CA GLY A 613 82.97 9.93 11.81
C GLY A 613 82.92 8.58 11.06
N ARG A 614 83.55 8.59 9.87
CA ARG A 614 84.48 7.57 9.32
C ARG A 614 83.99 6.25 8.67
N GLN A 615 84.31 6.17 7.37
CA GLN A 615 85.10 5.12 6.68
C GLN A 615 84.56 3.68 6.40
N TYR A 616 84.55 3.35 5.11
CA TYR A 616 85.01 2.09 4.45
C TYR A 616 84.56 0.69 4.95
N GLY A 617 84.07 -0.15 4.03
CA GLY A 617 83.98 -1.60 4.24
C GLY A 617 83.32 -2.41 3.12
N SER A 618 84.06 -2.78 2.08
CA SER A 618 83.63 -3.70 1.01
C SER A 618 83.59 -5.17 1.45
N VAL A 619 82.78 -6.02 0.79
CA VAL A 619 83.20 -7.29 0.11
C VAL A 619 82.02 -8.15 -0.41
N SER A 620 82.01 -8.32 -1.75
CA SER A 620 81.68 -9.49 -2.62
C SER A 620 80.69 -10.62 -2.24
N GLY A 621 79.88 -11.06 -3.22
CA GLY A 621 79.24 -12.40 -3.23
C GLY A 621 78.24 -12.75 -4.37
N SER A 622 78.76 -13.17 -5.53
CA SER A 622 78.20 -14.12 -6.57
C SER A 622 76.81 -14.78 -6.39
N THR A 623 75.97 -15.11 -7.39
CA THR A 623 75.89 -15.10 -8.90
C THR A 623 74.44 -15.52 -9.29
N ALA A 624 73.88 -15.52 -10.53
CA ALA A 624 74.30 -15.39 -11.95
C ALA A 624 73.21 -14.53 -12.72
N SER A 625 73.21 -14.17 -14.02
CA SER A 625 73.34 -14.84 -15.34
C SER A 625 72.19 -15.82 -15.68
N ASP A 626 71.46 -15.76 -16.81
CA ASP A 626 71.46 -14.89 -18.03
C ASP A 626 70.06 -14.98 -18.72
N SER A 627 69.61 -14.20 -19.72
CA SER A 627 70.22 -13.16 -20.61
C SER A 627 69.16 -12.18 -21.17
N ALA A 628 69.55 -10.96 -21.52
CA ALA A 628 68.75 -9.98 -22.28
C ALA A 628 69.16 -9.91 -23.78
N PRO A 629 68.48 -9.09 -24.60
CA PRO A 629 69.13 -7.86 -25.12
C PRO A 629 68.19 -6.63 -25.07
N LEU A 630 68.53 -5.41 -24.60
CA LEU A 630 69.78 -4.66 -24.35
C LEU A 630 70.40 -3.95 -25.57
N LEU A 631 70.25 -2.61 -25.62
CA LEU A 631 71.15 -1.53 -26.15
C LEU A 631 70.36 -0.19 -26.03
N ARG A 632 70.90 0.99 -25.64
CA ARG A 632 72.20 1.37 -25.04
C ARG A 632 72.08 2.73 -24.30
N GLU A 633 72.98 2.99 -23.35
CA GLU A 633 73.03 4.17 -22.46
C GLU A 633 73.59 5.46 -23.09
N THR A 634 73.33 6.61 -22.43
CA THR A 634 74.38 7.57 -22.03
C THR A 634 74.03 8.32 -20.73
N SER A 635 74.83 8.10 -19.68
CA SER A 635 75.20 9.01 -18.55
C SER A 635 74.30 10.25 -18.23
N SER A 636 73.89 10.52 -16.98
CA SER A 636 74.78 10.63 -15.80
C SER A 636 74.02 10.91 -14.48
N ASN A 637 74.72 10.70 -13.36
CA ASN A 637 74.48 11.12 -11.97
C ASN A 637 73.32 10.47 -11.18
N ASP A 638 73.62 10.21 -9.91
CA ASP A 638 72.65 9.87 -8.87
C ASP A 638 71.73 11.06 -8.56
N ASP A 639 70.43 10.79 -8.43
CA ASP A 639 69.58 11.50 -7.48
C ASP A 639 68.49 10.54 -6.98
N ASN A 640 68.32 10.46 -5.65
CA ASN A 640 67.21 9.68 -5.08
C ASN A 640 65.90 10.38 -5.42
N PRO A 641 64.89 9.70 -6.02
CA PRO A 641 63.56 10.26 -6.19
C PRO A 641 62.84 10.30 -4.84
N HIS A 642 63.25 11.25 -3.98
CA HIS A 642 62.45 11.73 -2.87
C HIS A 642 61.17 12.31 -3.44
N THR A 643 60.12 11.50 -3.47
CA THR A 643 58.78 11.89 -3.90
C THR A 643 58.21 12.92 -2.93
N THR A 644 58.52 14.19 -3.18
CA THR A 644 57.90 15.32 -2.51
C THR A 644 56.38 15.15 -2.58
N PRO A 645 55.66 15.29 -1.45
CA PRO A 645 54.23 14.95 -1.40
C PRO A 645 53.41 15.96 -2.19
N GLY A 646 53.29 15.71 -3.50
CA GLY A 646 52.60 16.54 -4.47
C GLY A 646 51.20 16.88 -4.00
N ASN A 647 50.87 18.18 -4.02
CA ASN A 647 49.68 18.71 -3.38
C ASN A 647 48.40 18.10 -3.98
N LYS A 648 47.81 17.08 -3.33
CA LYS A 648 46.77 16.18 -3.89
C LYS A 648 45.61 16.89 -4.60
N ARG A 649 45.25 18.11 -4.17
CA ARG A 649 44.21 18.92 -4.83
C ARG A 649 44.58 19.33 -6.26
N SER A 650 45.84 19.64 -6.53
CA SER A 650 46.33 20.07 -7.86
C SER A 650 46.16 18.99 -8.92
N ALA A 651 46.45 17.73 -8.58
CA ALA A 651 46.36 16.63 -9.53
C ALA A 651 44.90 16.23 -9.85
N ILE A 652 43.97 16.27 -8.88
CA ILE A 652 42.53 16.08 -9.17
C ILE A 652 42.02 17.12 -10.17
N PHE A 653 42.37 18.40 -10.01
CA PHE A 653 41.99 19.45 -10.97
C PHE A 653 42.65 19.29 -12.34
N ALA A 654 43.90 18.79 -12.40
CA ALA A 654 44.56 18.47 -13.67
C ALA A 654 43.87 17.30 -14.40
N LEU A 655 43.50 16.23 -13.70
CA LEU A 655 42.76 15.09 -14.27
C LEU A 655 41.40 15.52 -14.83
N LEU A 656 40.65 16.34 -14.08
CA LEU A 656 39.36 16.89 -14.52
C LEU A 656 39.49 17.96 -15.62
N GLY A 657 40.69 18.49 -15.84
CA GLY A 657 41.01 19.36 -16.98
C GLY A 657 41.22 18.59 -18.30
N ASN A 658 41.48 17.28 -18.25
CA ASN A 658 41.69 16.46 -19.44
C ASN A 658 40.36 15.96 -20.02
N PRO A 659 39.96 16.38 -21.24
CA PRO A 659 38.67 15.99 -21.84
C PRO A 659 38.55 14.49 -22.11
N ARG A 660 39.65 13.74 -22.28
CA ARG A 660 39.64 12.27 -22.39
C ARG A 660 39.10 11.62 -21.12
N ILE A 661 39.64 12.04 -19.98
CA ILE A 661 39.28 11.54 -18.65
C ILE A 661 37.83 11.93 -18.34
N VAL A 662 37.43 13.18 -18.59
CA VAL A 662 36.04 13.62 -18.40
C VAL A 662 35.06 12.80 -19.27
N ALA A 663 35.38 12.52 -20.53
CA ALA A 663 34.55 11.68 -21.39
C ALA A 663 34.43 10.24 -20.85
N ALA A 664 35.52 9.62 -20.43
CA ALA A 664 35.52 8.27 -19.85
C ALA A 664 34.71 8.21 -18.53
N LEU A 665 34.87 9.20 -17.66
CA LEU A 665 34.10 9.32 -16.41
C LEU A 665 32.61 9.52 -16.67
N MET A 666 32.23 10.33 -17.66
CA MET A 666 30.81 10.48 -18.05
C MET A 666 30.22 9.19 -18.63
N GLY A 667 30.99 8.45 -19.44
CA GLY A 667 30.59 7.14 -19.94
C GLY A 667 30.38 6.12 -18.81
N TRP A 668 31.31 6.06 -17.86
CA TRP A 668 31.22 5.15 -16.71
C TRP A 668 30.09 5.53 -15.73
N MET A 669 29.85 6.82 -15.51
CA MET A 669 28.68 7.32 -14.78
C MET A 669 27.36 6.88 -15.44
N ALA A 670 27.28 6.89 -16.77
CA ALA A 670 26.10 6.41 -17.49
C ALA A 670 25.91 4.89 -17.35
N VAL A 671 26.98 4.09 -17.34
CA VAL A 671 26.91 2.65 -17.01
C VAL A 671 26.36 2.42 -15.59
N GLY A 672 26.86 3.18 -14.61
CA GLY A 672 26.33 3.17 -13.25
C GLY A 672 24.85 3.55 -13.19
N ALA A 673 24.44 4.59 -13.94
CA ALA A 673 23.04 4.99 -14.02
C ALA A 673 22.16 3.87 -14.60
N PHE A 674 22.58 3.17 -15.66
CA PHE A 674 21.81 2.06 -16.24
C PHE A 674 21.64 0.88 -15.27
N LEU A 675 22.74 0.38 -14.70
CA LEU A 675 22.72 -0.81 -13.83
C LEU A 675 21.78 -0.59 -12.62
N TYR A 676 21.99 0.50 -11.88
CA TYR A 676 21.23 0.77 -10.66
C TYR A 676 19.82 1.30 -10.94
N SER A 677 19.54 1.78 -12.16
CA SER A 677 18.16 1.97 -12.62
C SER A 677 17.43 0.64 -12.72
N PHE A 678 18.03 -0.40 -13.32
CA PHE A 678 17.42 -1.73 -13.39
C PHE A 678 17.19 -2.32 -11.99
N ASP A 679 18.16 -2.23 -11.07
CA ASP A 679 17.99 -2.65 -9.67
C ASP A 679 16.77 -1.97 -8.99
N ALA A 680 16.49 -0.70 -9.33
CA ALA A 680 15.40 0.06 -8.74
C ALA A 680 14.01 -0.29 -9.32
N VAL A 681 13.92 -0.65 -10.60
CA VAL A 681 12.63 -0.73 -11.34
C VAL A 681 12.27 -2.12 -11.87
N LEU A 682 13.26 -2.94 -12.25
CA LEU A 682 13.02 -4.27 -12.82
C LEU A 682 12.37 -5.25 -11.84
N PRO A 683 12.74 -5.31 -10.54
CA PRO A 683 12.11 -6.24 -9.59
C PRO A 683 10.62 -5.98 -9.42
N ILE A 684 10.26 -4.70 -9.24
CA ILE A 684 8.88 -4.25 -9.02
C ILE A 684 8.05 -4.44 -10.30
N TYR A 685 8.63 -4.14 -11.47
CA TYR A 685 7.97 -4.37 -12.75
C TYR A 685 7.64 -5.85 -12.99
N VAL A 686 8.61 -6.78 -12.82
CA VAL A 686 8.33 -8.21 -13.08
C VAL A 686 7.46 -8.87 -12.00
N HIS A 687 7.49 -8.37 -10.77
CA HIS A 687 6.58 -8.82 -9.72
C HIS A 687 5.14 -8.36 -9.99
N ASN A 688 4.92 -7.07 -10.24
CA ASN A 688 3.58 -6.50 -10.34
C ASN A 688 2.86 -6.86 -11.64
N GLU A 689 3.56 -6.86 -12.79
CA GLU A 689 2.94 -7.08 -14.10
C GLU A 689 2.82 -8.55 -14.47
N PHE A 690 3.76 -9.40 -14.02
CA PHE A 690 3.81 -10.82 -14.39
C PHE A 690 3.56 -11.77 -13.21
N GLY A 691 3.40 -11.27 -11.98
CA GLY A 691 3.11 -12.09 -10.79
C GLY A 691 4.25 -13.03 -10.37
N TRP A 692 5.51 -12.72 -10.72
CA TRP A 692 6.64 -13.63 -10.47
C TRP A 692 6.97 -13.76 -8.97
N SER A 693 7.35 -14.97 -8.54
CA SER A 693 7.86 -15.24 -7.18
C SER A 693 9.21 -14.55 -6.95
N THR A 694 9.68 -14.48 -5.70
CA THR A 694 10.93 -13.77 -5.41
C THR A 694 12.15 -14.48 -5.99
N THR A 695 12.11 -15.80 -6.20
CA THR A 695 13.07 -16.53 -7.04
C THR A 695 13.05 -16.03 -8.49
N GLY A 696 11.87 -15.88 -9.12
CA GLY A 696 11.77 -15.35 -10.49
C GLY A 696 12.30 -13.92 -10.61
N VAL A 697 12.00 -13.07 -9.62
CA VAL A 697 12.54 -11.71 -9.47
C VAL A 697 14.06 -11.71 -9.29
N GLY A 698 14.64 -12.69 -8.58
CA GLY A 698 16.09 -12.84 -8.41
C GLY A 698 16.82 -13.39 -9.66
N LEU A 699 16.15 -14.26 -10.43
CA LEU A 699 16.71 -14.89 -11.63
C LEU A 699 16.75 -13.95 -12.85
N ILE A 700 15.89 -12.93 -12.94
CA ILE A 700 15.85 -12.03 -14.12
C ILE A 700 17.09 -11.15 -14.28
N PHE A 701 17.94 -11.07 -13.25
CA PHE A 701 19.25 -10.41 -13.33
C PHE A 701 20.32 -11.29 -13.96
N LEU A 702 20.13 -12.61 -14.04
CA LEU A 702 21.13 -13.53 -14.63
C LEU A 702 21.47 -13.16 -16.09
N PRO A 703 20.51 -12.93 -17.01
CA PRO A 703 20.84 -12.54 -18.38
C PRO A 703 21.60 -11.22 -18.46
N LEU A 704 21.27 -10.25 -17.60
CA LEU A 704 21.91 -8.94 -17.54
C LEU A 704 23.35 -9.03 -17.00
N MET A 705 23.62 -9.93 -16.05
CA MET A 705 24.91 -10.02 -15.35
C MET A 705 25.89 -11.04 -15.94
N ILE A 706 25.42 -12.19 -16.46
CA ILE A 706 26.27 -13.27 -17.02
C ILE A 706 27.36 -12.77 -18.00
N PRO A 707 27.08 -11.84 -18.94
CA PRO A 707 28.09 -11.40 -19.90
C PRO A 707 29.34 -10.80 -19.26
N ASN A 708 29.24 -10.18 -18.09
CA ASN A 708 30.38 -9.57 -17.38
C ASN A 708 31.48 -10.59 -17.01
N ILE A 709 31.15 -11.88 -16.93
CA ILE A 709 32.13 -12.97 -16.70
C ILE A 709 33.15 -13.04 -17.86
N ALA A 710 32.77 -12.61 -19.06
CA ALA A 710 33.66 -12.52 -20.22
C ALA A 710 34.52 -11.24 -20.25
N GLY A 711 34.58 -10.45 -19.17
CA GLY A 711 35.40 -9.23 -19.06
C GLY A 711 36.84 -9.35 -19.60
N PRO A 712 37.62 -10.40 -19.27
CA PRO A 712 38.97 -10.60 -19.82
C PRO A 712 39.03 -10.85 -21.34
N LEU A 713 37.96 -11.37 -21.93
CA LEU A 713 37.83 -11.50 -23.39
C LEU A 713 37.55 -10.13 -24.03
N TYR A 714 36.69 -9.33 -23.42
CA TYR A 714 36.39 -7.97 -23.90
C TYR A 714 37.61 -7.03 -23.79
N GLY A 715 38.41 -7.12 -22.72
CA GLY A 715 39.68 -6.40 -22.62
C GLY A 715 40.60 -6.70 -23.80
N ARG A 716 40.93 -7.99 -24.01
CA ARG A 716 41.74 -8.43 -25.15
C ARG A 716 41.18 -8.01 -26.51
N LEU A 717 39.85 -7.94 -26.66
CA LEU A 717 39.18 -7.48 -27.88
C LEU A 717 39.40 -5.97 -28.13
N VAL A 718 39.38 -5.16 -27.07
CA VAL A 718 39.70 -3.73 -27.13
C VAL A 718 41.18 -3.52 -27.45
N ASP A 719 42.06 -4.16 -26.67
CA ASP A 719 43.52 -3.98 -26.72
C ASP A 719 44.13 -4.43 -28.06
N SER A 720 43.58 -5.49 -28.68
CA SER A 720 44.04 -5.99 -29.99
C SER A 720 43.53 -5.19 -31.19
N SER A 721 42.71 -4.16 -30.98
CA SER A 721 42.09 -3.39 -32.06
C SER A 721 42.85 -2.11 -32.41
N LYS A 722 43.03 -1.86 -33.71
CA LYS A 722 43.62 -0.60 -34.21
C LYS A 722 42.78 0.66 -33.92
N HIS A 723 41.53 0.52 -33.49
CA HIS A 723 40.60 1.63 -33.29
C HIS A 723 40.32 1.96 -31.80
N GLY A 724 40.89 1.17 -30.88
CA GLY A 724 40.95 1.45 -29.44
C GLY A 724 39.60 1.55 -28.71
N PRO A 725 39.61 2.07 -27.46
CA PRO A 725 38.44 2.15 -26.60
C PRO A 725 37.25 2.91 -27.21
N ARG A 726 37.50 3.97 -28.02
CA ARG A 726 36.47 4.80 -28.67
C ARG A 726 35.49 3.95 -29.48
N LEU A 727 35.98 3.00 -30.28
CA LEU A 727 35.12 2.20 -31.15
C LEU A 727 34.20 1.30 -30.31
N PHE A 728 34.75 0.58 -29.34
CA PHE A 728 33.98 -0.36 -28.52
C PHE A 728 33.05 0.34 -27.52
N SER A 729 33.42 1.48 -26.96
CA SER A 729 32.50 2.30 -26.14
C SER A 729 31.31 2.82 -26.96
N THR A 730 31.56 3.18 -28.22
CA THR A 730 30.51 3.62 -29.15
C THR A 730 29.59 2.46 -29.50
N ILE A 731 30.16 1.30 -29.86
CA ILE A 731 29.39 0.10 -30.22
C ILE A 731 28.56 -0.40 -29.03
N GLY A 732 29.12 -0.47 -27.81
CA GLY A 732 28.39 -0.95 -26.63
C GLY A 732 27.13 -0.14 -26.33
N PHE A 733 27.23 1.20 -26.35
CA PHE A 733 26.07 2.08 -26.16
C PHE A 733 25.08 2.04 -27.34
N LEU A 734 25.55 2.04 -28.59
CA LEU A 734 24.65 1.98 -29.76
C LEU A 734 23.97 0.61 -29.90
N MET A 735 24.63 -0.48 -29.49
CA MET A 735 24.06 -1.84 -29.47
C MET A 735 23.01 -2.00 -28.36
N ASN A 736 23.15 -1.28 -27.24
CA ASN A 736 22.17 -1.28 -26.15
C ASN A 736 20.90 -0.48 -26.48
N ALA A 737 20.99 0.55 -27.33
CA ALA A 737 19.85 1.42 -27.62
C ALA A 737 18.62 0.69 -28.22
N PRO A 738 18.72 -0.18 -29.24
CA PRO A 738 17.55 -0.91 -29.76
C PRO A 738 16.95 -1.91 -28.76
N PRO A 739 17.70 -2.79 -28.08
CA PRO A 739 17.16 -3.66 -27.04
C PRO A 739 16.44 -2.89 -25.92
N LEU A 740 17.00 -1.77 -25.45
CA LEU A 740 16.35 -0.91 -24.46
C LEU A 740 15.00 -0.38 -24.97
N ILE A 741 14.91 0.09 -26.21
CA ILE A 741 13.62 0.52 -26.80
C ILE A 741 12.66 -0.68 -26.96
N LEU A 742 13.15 -1.86 -27.33
CA LEU A 742 12.32 -3.05 -27.55
C LEU A 742 11.69 -3.61 -26.27
N LEU A 743 12.25 -3.33 -25.09
CA LEU A 743 11.64 -3.68 -23.80
C LEU A 743 10.20 -3.13 -23.65
N ARG A 744 9.85 -2.03 -24.33
CA ARG A 744 8.49 -1.45 -24.34
C ARG A 744 7.43 -2.33 -24.99
N LEU A 745 7.84 -3.35 -25.76
CA LEU A 745 6.97 -4.28 -26.48
C LEU A 745 6.66 -5.55 -25.67
N VAL A 746 7.41 -5.80 -24.59
CA VAL A 746 7.15 -6.90 -23.65
C VAL A 746 5.93 -6.51 -22.81
N GLN A 747 4.95 -7.42 -22.74
CA GLN A 747 3.69 -7.25 -22.02
C GLN A 747 3.27 -8.61 -21.44
N ALA A 748 2.52 -8.62 -20.34
CA ALA A 748 2.20 -9.84 -19.59
C ALA A 748 1.22 -10.80 -20.28
N ASP A 749 0.48 -10.33 -21.29
CA ASP A 749 -0.43 -11.11 -22.13
C ASP A 749 0.30 -12.01 -23.15
N MET A 750 1.56 -11.71 -23.47
CA MET A 750 2.35 -12.44 -24.46
C MET A 750 2.90 -13.77 -23.88
N PRO A 751 2.54 -14.95 -24.44
CA PRO A 751 2.99 -16.26 -23.91
C PRO A 751 4.51 -16.49 -23.91
N SER A 752 5.26 -15.71 -24.69
CA SER A 752 6.72 -15.75 -24.79
C SER A 752 7.44 -14.65 -23.99
N ALA A 753 6.71 -13.79 -23.27
CA ALA A 753 7.25 -12.55 -22.69
C ALA A 753 8.49 -12.75 -21.82
N SER A 754 8.48 -13.74 -20.91
CA SER A 754 9.61 -14.03 -20.01
C SER A 754 10.91 -14.34 -20.76
N TRP A 755 10.81 -15.06 -21.89
CA TRP A 755 11.94 -15.41 -22.73
C TRP A 755 12.42 -14.22 -23.58
N VAL A 756 11.49 -13.41 -24.10
CA VAL A 756 11.81 -12.18 -24.84
C VAL A 756 12.49 -11.15 -23.94
N LEU A 757 11.96 -10.95 -22.71
CA LEU A 757 12.56 -10.10 -21.69
C LEU A 757 13.99 -10.55 -21.35
N SER A 758 14.17 -11.85 -21.09
CA SER A 758 15.48 -12.43 -20.79
C SER A 758 16.47 -12.26 -21.94
N ALA A 759 16.04 -12.45 -23.20
CA ALA A 759 16.88 -12.27 -24.38
C ALA A 759 17.27 -10.80 -24.60
N LEU A 760 16.35 -9.85 -24.39
CA LEU A 760 16.65 -8.42 -24.48
C LEU A 760 17.62 -7.98 -23.37
N LEU A 761 17.43 -8.45 -22.14
CA LEU A 761 18.34 -8.20 -21.03
C LEU A 761 19.73 -8.81 -21.25
N LEU A 762 19.82 -9.97 -21.91
CA LEU A 762 21.11 -10.56 -22.32
C LEU A 762 21.86 -9.66 -23.31
N CYS A 763 21.17 -9.14 -24.33
CA CYS A 763 21.76 -8.20 -25.29
C CYS A 763 22.27 -6.92 -24.59
N ILE A 764 21.49 -6.38 -23.63
CA ILE A 764 21.87 -5.21 -22.83
C ILE A 764 23.10 -5.53 -21.95
N GLY A 765 23.12 -6.71 -21.32
CA GLY A 765 24.24 -7.18 -20.50
C GLY A 765 25.54 -7.28 -21.29
N ILE A 766 25.51 -7.82 -22.51
CA ILE A 766 26.69 -7.92 -23.38
C ILE A 766 27.22 -6.52 -23.72
N GLY A 767 26.35 -5.56 -24.05
CA GLY A 767 26.80 -4.20 -24.33
C GLY A 767 27.35 -3.48 -23.11
N LEU A 768 26.71 -3.62 -21.94
CA LEU A 768 27.22 -3.03 -20.68
C LEU A 768 28.58 -3.62 -20.27
N ALA A 769 28.77 -4.94 -20.42
CA ALA A 769 29.99 -5.63 -20.03
C ALA A 769 31.24 -5.21 -20.83
N ILE A 770 31.06 -4.75 -22.07
CA ILE A 770 32.15 -4.21 -22.91
C ILE A 770 32.59 -2.81 -22.43
N LEU A 771 31.67 -2.01 -21.87
CA LEU A 771 31.93 -0.60 -21.55
C LEU A 771 32.91 -0.39 -20.39
N GLY A 772 32.86 -1.23 -19.34
CA GLY A 772 33.74 -1.13 -18.18
C GLY A 772 35.23 -1.18 -18.54
N PRO A 773 35.70 -2.25 -19.23
CA PRO A 773 37.08 -2.34 -19.72
C PRO A 773 37.49 -1.15 -20.60
N CYS A 774 36.60 -0.66 -21.48
CA CYS A 774 36.89 0.48 -22.35
C CYS A 774 37.22 1.75 -21.56
N PHE A 775 36.42 2.10 -20.53
CA PHE A 775 36.65 3.30 -19.74
C PHE A 775 37.83 3.17 -18.79
N MET A 776 38.09 1.99 -18.24
CA MET A 776 39.28 1.75 -17.42
C MET A 776 40.57 1.87 -18.26
N ALA A 777 40.60 1.31 -19.47
CA ALA A 777 41.74 1.40 -20.38
C ALA A 777 42.00 2.85 -20.85
N GLU A 778 40.95 3.61 -21.21
CA GLU A 778 41.09 5.02 -21.60
C GLU A 778 41.57 5.89 -20.41
N VAL A 779 41.08 5.65 -19.18
CA VAL A 779 41.58 6.35 -18.00
C VAL A 779 43.05 5.98 -17.72
N PHE A 780 43.44 4.71 -17.87
CA PHE A 780 44.84 4.30 -17.71
C PHE A 780 45.75 5.01 -18.72
N SER A 781 45.47 4.92 -20.03
CA SER A 781 46.24 5.64 -21.06
C SER A 781 46.27 7.14 -20.80
N ALA A 782 45.12 7.78 -20.58
CA ALA A 782 45.08 9.23 -20.40
C ALA A 782 45.80 9.72 -19.12
N VAL A 783 46.05 8.83 -18.14
CA VAL A 783 46.94 9.12 -16.99
C VAL A 783 48.40 8.90 -17.37
N THR A 784 48.76 7.79 -18.02
CA THR A 784 50.14 7.53 -18.44
C THR A 784 50.67 8.65 -19.33
N ASP A 785 49.90 9.05 -20.36
CA ASP A 785 50.18 10.21 -21.23
C ASP A 785 50.46 11.50 -20.42
N MET A 786 49.80 11.67 -19.26
CA MET A 786 49.96 12.84 -18.39
C MET A 786 51.14 12.70 -17.41
N GLU A 787 51.42 11.50 -16.88
CA GLU A 787 52.58 11.26 -16.02
C GLU A 787 53.89 11.36 -16.82
N GLU A 788 53.92 10.88 -18.07
CA GLU A 788 55.04 11.02 -19.01
C GLU A 788 55.31 12.51 -19.34
N ALA A 789 54.31 13.25 -19.82
CA ALA A 789 54.44 14.68 -20.11
C ALA A 789 54.79 15.53 -18.86
N SER A 790 54.35 15.11 -17.67
CA SER A 790 54.76 15.75 -16.41
C SER A 790 56.24 15.46 -16.11
N SER A 791 56.71 14.23 -16.35
CA SER A 791 58.10 13.85 -16.20
C SER A 791 59.04 14.60 -17.17
N GLU A 792 58.63 14.83 -18.42
CA GLU A 792 59.38 15.68 -19.38
C GLU A 792 59.53 17.13 -18.89
N SER A 793 58.53 17.64 -18.16
CA SER A 793 58.56 18.99 -17.55
C SER A 793 59.24 19.08 -16.19
N GLY A 794 59.73 17.96 -15.64
CA GLY A 794 60.42 17.89 -14.35
C GLY A 794 59.54 17.74 -13.10
N GLU A 795 58.21 17.60 -13.23
CA GLU A 795 57.34 17.22 -12.10
C GLU A 795 56.98 15.72 -12.16
N THR A 796 57.73 14.87 -11.47
CA THR A 796 57.39 13.43 -11.32
C THR A 796 56.19 13.27 -10.37
N LYS A 797 54.98 13.42 -10.91
CA LYS A 797 53.73 13.51 -10.15
C LYS A 797 52.85 12.28 -10.41
N SER A 798 52.79 11.35 -9.46
CA SER A 798 51.88 10.19 -9.61
C SER A 798 50.42 10.58 -9.35
N MET A 799 49.57 10.28 -10.34
CA MET A 799 48.18 10.71 -10.46
C MET A 799 47.22 9.51 -10.56
N MET A 800 47.71 8.31 -10.89
CA MET A 800 46.89 7.10 -11.09
C MET A 800 45.92 6.77 -9.95
N ALA A 801 46.36 6.82 -8.69
CA ALA A 801 45.47 6.57 -7.53
C ALA A 801 44.31 7.58 -7.43
N GLN A 802 44.50 8.81 -7.91
CA GLN A 802 43.49 9.86 -7.91
C GLN A 802 42.51 9.67 -9.08
N ALA A 803 42.99 9.17 -10.22
CA ALA A 803 42.14 8.78 -11.35
C ALA A 803 41.22 7.60 -11.00
N TYR A 804 41.72 6.58 -10.28
CA TYR A 804 40.86 5.52 -9.71
C TYR A 804 39.82 6.07 -8.72
N GLY A 805 40.20 7.06 -7.89
CA GLY A 805 39.26 7.76 -7.00
C GLY A 805 38.13 8.47 -7.76
N LEU A 806 38.46 9.13 -8.88
CA LEU A 806 37.47 9.74 -9.78
C LEU A 806 36.60 8.69 -10.50
N TYR A 807 37.19 7.58 -10.94
CA TYR A 807 36.48 6.46 -11.59
C TYR A 807 35.41 5.84 -10.66
N ASN A 808 35.76 5.56 -9.41
CA ASN A 808 34.81 5.09 -8.41
C ASN A 808 33.75 6.15 -8.06
N SER A 809 34.14 7.43 -8.02
CA SER A 809 33.19 8.53 -7.80
C SER A 809 32.18 8.69 -8.94
N ALA A 810 32.59 8.48 -10.19
CA ALA A 810 31.69 8.50 -11.34
C ALA A 810 30.66 7.37 -11.28
N LEU A 811 31.06 6.16 -10.87
CA LEU A 811 30.14 5.05 -10.63
C LEU A 811 29.13 5.37 -9.51
N ALA A 812 29.61 5.91 -8.39
CA ALA A 812 28.75 6.28 -7.25
C ALA A 812 27.77 7.43 -7.58
N LEU A 813 28.16 8.35 -8.47
CA LEU A 813 27.25 9.36 -9.01
C LEU A 813 26.20 8.74 -9.95
N GLY A 814 26.55 7.71 -10.73
CA GLY A 814 25.60 6.89 -11.49
C GLY A 814 24.61 6.16 -10.58
N GLN A 815 25.10 5.52 -9.50
CA GLN A 815 24.30 4.86 -8.46
C GLN A 815 23.31 5.83 -7.76
N LEU A 816 23.69 7.09 -7.60
CA LEU A 816 22.82 8.13 -7.05
C LEU A 816 21.74 8.57 -8.05
N LEU A 817 22.13 8.87 -9.29
CA LEU A 817 21.24 9.50 -10.28
C LEU A 817 20.29 8.51 -10.99
N GLY A 818 20.74 7.27 -11.24
CA GLY A 818 19.95 6.25 -11.93
C GLY A 818 18.60 5.98 -11.27
N PRO A 819 18.56 5.48 -10.02
CA PRO A 819 17.31 5.22 -9.28
C PRO A 819 16.39 6.44 -9.18
N LEU A 820 16.95 7.64 -8.97
CA LEU A 820 16.20 8.90 -8.83
C LEU A 820 15.54 9.37 -10.13
N ALA A 821 16.12 9.04 -11.29
CA ALA A 821 15.44 9.23 -12.57
C ALA A 821 14.44 8.09 -12.83
N ALA A 822 14.88 6.85 -12.65
CA ALA A 822 14.15 5.66 -13.10
C ALA A 822 12.83 5.41 -12.37
N GLY A 823 12.81 5.52 -11.03
CA GLY A 823 11.62 5.26 -10.24
C GLY A 823 10.47 6.21 -10.55
N PRO A 824 10.67 7.54 -10.43
CA PRO A 824 9.65 8.54 -10.77
C PRO A 824 9.20 8.46 -12.24
N LEU A 825 10.12 8.18 -13.19
CA LEU A 825 9.75 7.98 -14.60
C LEU A 825 8.88 6.72 -14.81
N LEU A 826 9.18 5.62 -14.12
CA LEU A 826 8.34 4.41 -14.18
C LEU A 826 6.95 4.70 -13.63
N SER A 827 6.83 5.33 -12.47
CA SER A 827 5.51 5.57 -11.86
C SER A 827 4.69 6.62 -12.64
N ALA A 828 5.29 7.74 -13.04
CA ALA A 828 4.55 8.81 -13.70
C ALA A 828 4.16 8.49 -15.16
N PHE A 829 4.99 7.73 -15.90
CA PHE A 829 4.83 7.53 -17.34
C PHE A 829 4.85 6.07 -17.82
N GLY A 830 5.03 5.11 -16.91
CA GLY A 830 5.01 3.68 -17.19
C GLY A 830 6.26 3.14 -17.90
N TRP A 831 6.37 1.81 -17.88
CA TRP A 831 7.51 1.05 -18.41
C TRP A 831 7.89 1.42 -19.85
N LYS A 832 6.88 1.70 -20.70
CA LYS A 832 7.07 1.99 -22.14
C LYS A 832 7.78 3.32 -22.40
N VAL A 833 7.59 4.32 -21.53
CA VAL A 833 8.28 5.62 -21.63
C VAL A 833 9.68 5.52 -21.03
N LEU A 834 9.82 4.89 -19.86
CA LEU A 834 11.09 4.63 -19.20
C LEU A 834 12.11 3.95 -20.14
N THR A 835 11.72 2.82 -20.71
CA THR A 835 12.58 1.98 -21.58
C THR A 835 12.93 2.69 -22.89
N THR A 836 11.99 3.41 -23.50
CA THR A 836 12.26 4.27 -24.66
C THR A 836 13.27 5.38 -24.29
N GLY A 837 13.11 6.02 -23.13
CA GLY A 837 14.03 7.05 -22.62
C GLY A 837 15.44 6.51 -22.38
N PHE A 838 15.57 5.33 -21.80
CA PHE A 838 16.86 4.65 -21.61
C PHE A 838 17.55 4.35 -22.93
N GLY A 839 16.83 3.87 -23.95
CA GLY A 839 17.42 3.62 -25.27
C GLY A 839 17.87 4.90 -25.98
N VAL A 840 17.11 5.98 -25.88
CA VAL A 840 17.51 7.31 -26.39
C VAL A 840 18.75 7.84 -25.64
N PHE A 841 18.79 7.73 -24.31
CA PHE A 841 19.95 8.11 -23.51
C PHE A 841 21.19 7.29 -23.88
N SER A 842 21.05 5.98 -24.09
CA SER A 842 22.13 5.10 -24.56
C SER A 842 22.65 5.53 -25.94
N GLY A 843 21.75 5.86 -26.87
CA GLY A 843 22.11 6.41 -28.18
C GLY A 843 22.91 7.72 -28.09
N ILE A 844 22.49 8.64 -27.21
CA ILE A 844 23.20 9.91 -26.95
C ILE A 844 24.59 9.63 -26.36
N CYS A 845 24.71 8.73 -25.38
CA CYS A 845 26.00 8.31 -24.82
C CYS A 845 26.93 7.73 -25.89
N GLY A 846 26.43 6.88 -26.80
CA GLY A 846 27.21 6.35 -27.91
C GLY A 846 27.77 7.44 -28.83
N VAL A 847 26.95 8.43 -29.21
CA VAL A 847 27.40 9.59 -30.01
C VAL A 847 28.43 10.44 -29.26
N LEU A 848 28.26 10.66 -27.95
CA LEU A 848 29.23 11.40 -27.15
C LEU A 848 30.58 10.66 -27.05
N MET A 849 30.58 9.34 -26.88
CA MET A 849 31.82 8.55 -26.84
C MET A 849 32.55 8.59 -28.19
N ALA A 850 31.83 8.46 -29.32
CA ALA A 850 32.39 8.60 -30.66
C ALA A 850 33.05 9.97 -30.91
N LEU A 851 32.49 11.05 -30.34
CA LEU A 851 32.98 12.40 -30.56
C LEU A 851 34.14 12.81 -29.64
N PHE A 852 34.21 12.29 -28.41
CA PHE A 852 35.08 12.84 -27.34
C PHE A 852 36.02 11.85 -26.63
N LEU A 853 35.71 10.54 -26.60
CA LEU A 853 36.64 9.56 -26.01
C LEU A 853 37.89 9.47 -26.91
N GLY A 854 39.09 9.35 -26.34
CA GLY A 854 40.34 9.48 -27.10
C GLY A 854 40.59 10.90 -27.66
N GLY A 855 39.88 11.91 -27.16
CA GLY A 855 39.92 13.29 -27.64
C GLY A 855 38.95 13.55 -28.79
N PHE A 856 38.84 14.82 -29.20
CA PHE A 856 37.87 15.23 -30.22
C PHE A 856 38.16 14.59 -31.59
N ILE A 857 37.12 14.04 -32.22
CA ILE A 857 37.25 13.17 -33.41
C ILE A 857 38.09 13.76 -34.56
N ARG A 858 37.97 15.06 -34.86
CA ARG A 858 38.79 15.72 -35.89
C ARG A 858 40.28 15.72 -35.56
N THR A 859 40.63 15.89 -34.30
CA THR A 859 42.02 15.94 -33.83
C THR A 859 42.67 14.56 -33.83
N ALA A 860 41.89 13.50 -33.60
CA ALA A 860 42.34 12.12 -33.72
C ALA A 860 42.62 11.75 -35.20
N ILE A 861 41.70 12.05 -36.11
CA ILE A 861 41.87 11.80 -37.56
C ILE A 861 43.11 12.53 -38.10
N HIS A 862 43.42 13.73 -37.61
CA HIS A 862 44.67 14.43 -37.96
C HIS A 862 45.95 13.82 -37.36
N ARG A 863 45.87 13.11 -36.23
CA ARG A 863 47.01 12.31 -35.72
C ARG A 863 47.23 11.06 -36.57
N GLU A 864 46.16 10.32 -36.89
CA GLU A 864 46.23 9.13 -37.74
C GLU A 864 46.84 9.45 -39.11
N HIS A 865 46.38 10.51 -39.78
CA HIS A 865 46.97 10.93 -41.06
C HIS A 865 48.46 11.28 -40.96
N ARG A 866 48.90 12.02 -39.93
CA ARG A 866 50.34 12.30 -39.75
C ARG A 866 51.16 11.04 -39.52
N SER A 867 50.66 10.10 -38.71
CA SER A 867 51.37 8.83 -38.46
C SER A 867 51.49 7.91 -39.68
N VAL A 868 50.79 8.21 -40.78
CA VAL A 868 50.90 7.52 -42.08
C VAL A 868 51.80 8.27 -43.06
N ASP A 869 51.95 9.59 -42.92
CA ASP A 869 52.92 10.39 -43.67
C ASP A 869 54.36 10.33 -43.07
N GLU A 870 54.49 9.88 -41.82
CA GLU A 870 55.76 9.73 -41.08
C GLU A 870 56.26 8.25 -41.00
N SER A 871 55.65 7.32 -41.74
CA SER A 871 55.94 5.86 -41.73
C SER A 871 56.31 5.28 -43.10
#